data_AF-A0A913Y5F9-F1
#
_entry.id   AF-A0A913Y5F9-F1
#
_cell.length_a   1.000
_cell.length_b   1.000
_cell.length_c   1.000
_cell.angle_alpha   90.00
_cell.angle_beta   90.00
_cell.angle_gamma   90.00
#
_symmetry.space_group_name_H-M   'P 1'
#
loop_
_entity.id
_entity.type
_entity.pdbx_description
1 polymer ?
#
loop_
_entity_poly.entity_id
_entity_poly.type
_entity_poly.pdbx_seq_one_letter_code
_entity_poly.pdbx_strand_id
1 'polypeptide(L)'
;MSSGYRLDISEGNPKTDEKGKKIVYAVLAVGAVLAIVGVALIIVGVVRKGEPCEENATVKPTTNVPPTTSSGGISAYSAEAQRVGLGPFLENVKSTYYKMNPNLIVRNPDATPSTIRQEFSPYNCHPSALKKRTDAAKSLYNKGAKMLKDVNRAKLAPRELKALMQAQHFLQSNFGAPYDENYYAGDWLLGPNLFCWQPICGVGSDLSSHFNLKKTGFQPANEGDLEFVIAHLKNLSDSLTQYVENLKYGIKAGYVRSVEECEVGLLTMKRKFKTISKEGERGILNSSYVKQMRNPEWYAKINSDTKTSWNSKHGKDVQQSIDDSLVEYVGQPVYNLLQYLEFNHSQYCVPSNVSSGLANLPLDYVYFKGNKTNETTTKVLPFGEKLSGKDAYKGILPYFTTTDMTPDEVDQLGWKMLNQLYPQAVEIAKTITGLNDSDEAVVEFKKKLEDQSMFFNDKPIPLNESNNEAFEKCVDMASAKIYCPARYASMLKWFEYVNGVLSLLAPLQVRMFYYTGQKQSQPNCPVQLVANFNPGTGSQSYQSSDKACTRPCRYRLPFYLKDHGPRYNAYSVAAHEARPGHHTQVHAFTELFSDDRGDVISWLNGVSYYTAFTEGWALYAENPLINQETNIYDDLPIQRYGMLKWQIWRALRLIIDTGLHYRGMTRDEALELFAKYAWDRTDKAIKDVTRYQSDPGQATAYMIGQLAIWNYRNDTTTKLQQNGKKFNEKDFHFQVLSQGSSPLSYLEAHLQKFTDCTIDPKGSGCDTILNPKFKSRQNAKKTQVNNKARLFTDDEDQDNVDFDGMYESRPRDVRFNYEHYD
;
A
#
# COMPACT_ATOMS: atom_id res chain seq x y z
N MET A 1 57.71 -13.86 -13.84
CA MET A 1 58.40 -15.17 -13.67
C MET A 1 57.48 -15.99 -12.76
N SER A 2 56.92 -17.13 -13.19
CA SER A 2 57.57 -18.46 -13.34
C SER A 2 58.07 -18.99 -11.99
N SER A 3 57.72 -20.17 -11.47
CA SER A 3 56.85 -21.30 -11.90
C SER A 3 56.27 -21.98 -10.63
N GLY A 4 55.39 -22.99 -10.62
CA GLY A 4 54.81 -23.84 -11.65
C GLY A 4 55.19 -25.34 -11.50
N TYR A 5 54.41 -26.10 -10.73
CA TYR A 5 54.35 -27.59 -10.66
C TYR A 5 52.91 -27.95 -10.26
N ARG A 6 52.04 -28.58 -11.08
CA ARG A 6 52.02 -29.88 -11.79
C ARG A 6 51.46 -31.01 -10.90
N LEU A 7 50.33 -31.57 -11.34
CA LEU A 7 49.64 -32.73 -10.77
C LEU A 7 50.26 -34.03 -11.30
N ASP A 8 50.07 -35.12 -10.54
CA ASP A 8 50.24 -36.50 -11.02
C ASP A 8 49.00 -37.32 -10.65
N ILE A 9 48.69 -38.34 -11.46
CA ILE A 9 47.51 -39.21 -11.31
C ILE A 9 47.96 -40.67 -11.39
N SER A 10 47.59 -41.49 -10.40
CA SER A 10 47.81 -42.94 -10.41
C SER A 10 46.49 -43.69 -10.29
N GLU A 11 46.18 -44.53 -11.27
CA GLU A 11 44.98 -45.40 -11.25
C GLU A 11 45.13 -46.57 -10.26
N GLY A 12 44.02 -47.05 -9.71
CA GLY A 12 43.97 -48.20 -8.80
C GLY A 12 42.64 -48.94 -8.89
N ASN A 13 42.67 -50.19 -9.34
CA ASN A 13 41.47 -50.99 -9.63
C ASN A 13 40.78 -51.55 -8.35
N PRO A 14 39.47 -51.85 -8.37
CA PRO A 14 38.66 -51.93 -7.14
C PRO A 14 38.58 -53.31 -6.49
N LYS A 15 38.32 -53.33 -5.18
CA LYS A 15 37.83 -54.51 -4.44
C LYS A 15 36.48 -54.24 -3.79
N THR A 16 35.44 -54.77 -4.44
CA THR A 16 34.18 -55.28 -3.87
C THR A 16 33.72 -54.69 -2.52
N ASP A 17 32.81 -53.70 -2.56
CA ASP A 17 31.96 -53.37 -1.41
C ASP A 17 30.63 -54.14 -1.47
N GLU A 18 30.41 -55.08 -0.54
CA GLU A 18 29.10 -55.73 -0.35
C GLU A 18 28.07 -54.83 0.33
N LYS A 19 28.51 -53.79 1.05
CA LYS A 19 27.67 -52.98 1.94
C LYS A 19 26.71 -52.11 1.13
N GLY A 20 27.19 -51.47 0.06
CA GLY A 20 26.38 -50.70 -0.88
C GLY A 20 25.24 -51.51 -1.51
N LYS A 21 25.47 -52.77 -1.90
CA LYS A 21 24.41 -53.62 -2.49
C LYS A 21 23.24 -53.86 -1.53
N LYS A 22 23.52 -54.10 -0.24
CA LYS A 22 22.47 -54.32 0.78
C LYS A 22 21.62 -53.06 1.01
N ILE A 23 22.22 -51.87 0.91
CA ILE A 23 21.50 -50.58 1.03
C ILE A 23 20.56 -50.38 -0.18
N VAL A 24 21.01 -50.65 -1.41
CA VAL A 24 20.18 -50.53 -2.62
C VAL A 24 18.95 -51.45 -2.55
N TYR A 25 19.12 -52.71 -2.15
CA TYR A 25 17.98 -53.63 -1.99
C TYR A 25 17.00 -53.19 -0.90
N ALA A 26 17.47 -52.61 0.20
CA ALA A 26 16.60 -52.08 1.25
C ALA A 26 15.74 -50.90 0.74
N VAL A 27 16.34 -49.96 -0.02
CA VAL A 27 15.60 -48.83 -0.62
C VAL A 27 14.57 -49.31 -1.64
N LEU A 28 14.92 -50.27 -2.49
CA LEU A 28 13.99 -50.86 -3.47
C LEU A 28 12.82 -51.60 -2.79
N ALA A 29 13.08 -52.34 -1.70
CA ALA A 29 12.04 -53.01 -0.92
C ALA A 29 11.05 -52.02 -0.28
N VAL A 30 11.54 -50.93 0.30
CA VAL A 30 10.68 -49.86 0.86
C VAL A 30 9.86 -49.19 -0.24
N GLY A 31 10.47 -48.92 -1.41
CA GLY A 31 9.75 -48.37 -2.57
C GLY A 31 8.61 -49.28 -3.05
N ALA A 32 8.85 -50.60 -3.13
CA ALA A 32 7.84 -51.58 -3.52
C ALA A 32 6.66 -51.65 -2.52
N VAL A 33 6.94 -51.64 -1.21
CA VAL A 33 5.89 -51.62 -0.17
C VAL A 33 5.05 -50.34 -0.26
N LEU A 34 5.67 -49.18 -0.44
CA LEU A 34 4.96 -47.90 -0.58
C LEU A 34 4.08 -47.87 -1.84
N ALA A 35 4.54 -48.44 -2.96
CA ALA A 35 3.75 -48.57 -4.18
C ALA A 35 2.51 -49.46 -3.98
N ILE A 36 2.66 -50.62 -3.32
CA ILE A 36 1.55 -51.53 -3.02
C ILE A 36 0.51 -50.88 -2.10
N VAL A 37 0.95 -50.15 -1.05
CA VAL A 37 0.05 -49.39 -0.17
C VAL A 37 -0.67 -48.27 -0.93
N GLY A 38 0.01 -47.58 -1.85
CA GLY A 38 -0.59 -46.56 -2.71
C GLY A 38 -1.72 -47.13 -3.59
N VAL A 39 -1.49 -48.26 -4.25
CA VAL A 39 -2.50 -48.95 -5.08
C VAL A 39 -3.68 -49.43 -4.23
N ALA A 40 -3.42 -50.01 -3.06
CA ALA A 40 -4.49 -50.46 -2.15
C ALA A 40 -5.39 -49.30 -1.68
N LEU A 41 -4.82 -48.13 -1.36
CA LEU A 41 -5.58 -46.94 -0.97
C LEU A 41 -6.43 -46.37 -2.13
N ILE A 42 -5.94 -46.45 -3.37
CA ILE A 42 -6.71 -46.06 -4.57
C ILE A 42 -7.92 -46.99 -4.76
N ILE A 43 -7.73 -48.32 -4.62
CA ILE A 43 -8.82 -49.30 -4.74
C ILE A 43 -9.90 -49.07 -3.67
N VAL A 44 -9.50 -48.83 -2.41
CA VAL A 44 -10.44 -48.49 -1.32
C VAL A 44 -11.18 -47.16 -1.58
N GLY A 45 -10.56 -46.21 -2.27
CA GLY A 45 -11.19 -44.95 -2.69
C GLY A 45 -12.26 -45.12 -3.77
N VAL A 46 -12.14 -46.10 -4.67
CA VAL A 46 -13.08 -46.35 -5.77
C VAL A 46 -14.32 -47.13 -5.32
N VAL A 47 -14.18 -48.05 -4.35
CA VAL A 47 -15.24 -48.98 -3.90
C VAL A 47 -16.31 -48.32 -3.01
N ARG A 48 -16.31 -46.98 -2.85
CA ARG A 48 -17.21 -46.25 -1.94
C ARG A 48 -18.20 -45.29 -2.62
N LYS A 49 -18.69 -45.64 -3.81
CA LYS A 49 -19.85 -45.02 -4.48
C LYS A 49 -20.94 -46.05 -4.84
N GLY A 50 -22.13 -45.86 -4.27
CA GLY A 50 -23.34 -46.70 -4.36
C GLY A 50 -23.96 -46.77 -2.96
N GLU A 51 -25.17 -46.29 -2.68
CA GLU A 51 -26.47 -46.59 -3.29
C GLU A 51 -27.47 -45.38 -3.17
N PRO A 52 -28.70 -45.45 -3.74
CA PRO A 52 -29.65 -44.33 -3.82
C PRO A 52 -30.83 -44.41 -2.83
N CYS A 53 -31.47 -43.27 -2.52
CA CYS A 53 -32.78 -43.20 -1.86
C CYS A 53 -33.68 -42.08 -2.43
N GLU A 54 -34.71 -42.50 -3.17
CA GLU A 54 -36.14 -42.07 -3.20
C GLU A 54 -36.59 -40.59 -3.21
N GLU A 55 -37.70 -40.37 -3.93
CA GLU A 55 -38.48 -39.12 -3.98
C GLU A 55 -39.71 -39.13 -3.03
N ASN A 56 -40.41 -37.99 -2.98
CA ASN A 56 -41.83 -37.83 -2.59
C ASN A 56 -42.19 -37.83 -1.09
N ALA A 57 -42.29 -36.61 -0.53
CA ALA A 57 -43.23 -36.28 0.55
C ALA A 57 -43.78 -34.85 0.37
N THR A 58 -45.05 -34.71 -0.01
CA THR A 58 -45.71 -33.41 -0.23
C THR A 58 -46.33 -32.86 1.06
N VAL A 59 -45.99 -31.62 1.45
CA VAL A 59 -46.72 -30.86 2.50
C VAL A 59 -46.96 -29.41 2.04
N LYS A 60 -48.13 -28.86 2.39
CA LYS A 60 -48.60 -27.53 1.98
C LYS A 60 -48.00 -26.39 2.84
N PRO A 61 -47.96 -25.14 2.34
CA PRO A 61 -47.42 -24.01 3.08
C PRO A 61 -48.31 -23.59 4.24
N THR A 62 -47.71 -23.24 5.37
CA THR A 62 -48.35 -22.54 6.49
C THR A 62 -47.59 -21.29 6.85
N THR A 63 -48.30 -20.17 6.90
CA THR A 63 -47.77 -18.87 7.33
C THR A 63 -47.61 -18.84 8.85
N ASN A 64 -46.37 -18.66 9.34
CA ASN A 64 -46.05 -17.97 10.59
C ASN A 64 -44.52 -17.75 10.65
N VAL A 65 -44.08 -16.54 11.00
CA VAL A 65 -42.66 -16.20 11.16
C VAL A 65 -42.37 -15.99 12.65
N PRO A 66 -41.67 -16.92 13.32
CA PRO A 66 -41.15 -16.68 14.67
C PRO A 66 -39.95 -15.72 14.64
N PRO A 67 -39.64 -14.99 15.73
CA PRO A 67 -38.48 -14.12 15.78
C PRO A 67 -37.17 -14.90 15.61
N THR A 68 -36.22 -14.37 14.83
CA THR A 68 -34.91 -14.99 14.58
C THR A 68 -34.04 -14.99 15.83
N THR A 69 -33.98 -16.14 16.52
CA THR A 69 -33.10 -16.36 17.68
C THR A 69 -31.66 -16.63 17.26
N SER A 70 -30.84 -15.57 17.31
CA SER A 70 -29.38 -15.58 17.52
C SER A 70 -28.60 -16.87 17.14
N SER A 71 -27.94 -16.85 15.99
CA SER A 71 -26.85 -17.80 15.69
C SER A 71 -25.69 -17.61 16.68
N GLY A 72 -25.35 -18.64 17.45
CA GLY A 72 -24.28 -18.60 18.44
C GLY A 72 -22.91 -18.39 17.82
N GLY A 73 -22.08 -17.51 18.42
CA GLY A 73 -20.69 -17.29 18.01
C GLY A 73 -20.25 -15.83 17.94
N ILE A 74 -21.18 -14.87 17.89
CA ILE A 74 -20.86 -13.45 18.03
C ILE A 74 -20.23 -13.22 19.41
N SER A 75 -18.98 -12.76 19.43
CA SER A 75 -18.31 -12.37 20.69
C SER A 75 -19.02 -11.14 21.25
N ALA A 76 -19.86 -11.38 22.27
CA ALA A 76 -20.77 -10.38 22.81
C ALA A 76 -20.07 -9.05 23.09
N TYR A 77 -20.69 -7.96 22.64
CA TYR A 77 -20.25 -6.61 22.98
C TYR A 77 -20.29 -6.41 24.49
N SER A 78 -19.34 -5.67 25.06
CA SER A 78 -19.38 -5.27 26.46
C SER A 78 -20.69 -4.56 26.82
N ALA A 79 -21.11 -4.62 28.09
CA ALA A 79 -22.32 -3.92 28.54
C ALA A 79 -22.26 -2.40 28.26
N GLU A 80 -21.05 -1.83 28.22
CA GLU A 80 -20.84 -0.43 27.84
C GLU A 80 -21.01 -0.20 26.33
N ALA A 81 -20.43 -1.05 25.48
CA ALA A 81 -20.61 -1.00 24.02
C ALA A 81 -22.08 -1.22 23.62
N GLN A 82 -22.82 -2.05 24.38
CA GLN A 82 -24.27 -2.20 24.24
C GLN A 82 -25.00 -0.91 24.66
N ARG A 83 -24.68 -0.35 25.84
CA ARG A 83 -25.28 0.90 26.38
C ARG A 83 -25.17 2.08 25.42
N VAL A 84 -24.04 2.24 24.73
CA VAL A 84 -23.84 3.34 23.76
C VAL A 84 -24.25 2.99 22.33
N GLY A 85 -24.70 1.76 22.06
CA GLY A 85 -25.12 1.33 20.72
C GLY A 85 -23.98 1.18 19.70
N LEU A 86 -22.78 0.81 20.14
CA LEU A 86 -21.58 0.73 19.29
C LEU A 86 -21.78 -0.21 18.09
N GLY A 87 -22.30 -1.42 18.31
CA GLY A 87 -22.54 -2.39 17.23
C GLY A 87 -23.46 -1.84 16.13
N PRO A 88 -24.69 -1.41 16.45
CA PRO A 88 -25.59 -0.76 15.49
C PRO A 88 -25.00 0.48 14.80
N PHE A 89 -24.18 1.27 15.49
CA PHE A 89 -23.46 2.39 14.89
C PHE A 89 -22.45 1.91 13.82
N LEU A 90 -21.65 0.90 14.11
CA LEU A 90 -20.67 0.35 13.17
C LEU A 90 -21.33 -0.28 11.93
N GLU A 91 -22.45 -1.01 12.09
CA GLU A 91 -23.20 -1.55 10.94
C GLU A 91 -23.84 -0.44 10.08
N ASN A 92 -24.28 0.65 10.71
CA ASN A 92 -24.75 1.84 10.00
C ASN A 92 -23.61 2.55 9.23
N VAL A 93 -22.37 2.51 9.73
CA VAL A 93 -21.17 2.98 9.00
C VAL A 93 -20.87 2.08 7.81
N LYS A 94 -20.85 0.76 7.99
CA LYS A 94 -20.62 -0.25 6.92
C LYS A 94 -21.64 -0.13 5.78
N SER A 95 -22.93 -0.12 6.12
CA SER A 95 -24.01 -0.02 5.14
C SER A 95 -24.04 1.34 4.43
N THR A 96 -23.80 2.45 5.14
CA THR A 96 -23.69 3.77 4.50
C THR A 96 -22.47 3.86 3.58
N TYR A 97 -21.34 3.29 3.97
CA TYR A 97 -20.12 3.26 3.16
C TYR A 97 -20.35 2.63 1.78
N TYR A 98 -20.88 1.40 1.72
CA TYR A 98 -21.16 0.75 0.44
C TYR A 98 -22.28 1.44 -0.34
N LYS A 99 -23.30 1.99 0.34
CA LYS A 99 -24.36 2.79 -0.30
C LYS A 99 -23.84 4.08 -0.95
N MET A 100 -22.76 4.67 -0.42
CA MET A 100 -22.10 5.84 -1.01
C MET A 100 -20.97 5.47 -1.99
N ASN A 101 -20.53 4.20 -1.99
CA ASN A 101 -19.47 3.63 -2.82
C ASN A 101 -19.95 2.34 -3.52
N PRO A 102 -20.97 2.41 -4.40
CA PRO A 102 -21.54 1.23 -5.05
C PRO A 102 -20.54 0.49 -5.95
N ASN A 103 -19.49 1.18 -6.42
CA ASN A 103 -18.37 0.56 -7.14
C ASN A 103 -17.51 -0.37 -6.26
N LEU A 104 -17.73 -0.37 -4.95
CA LEU A 104 -17.02 -1.21 -3.99
C LEU A 104 -17.91 -2.34 -3.44
N ILE A 105 -19.13 -2.54 -3.95
CA ILE A 105 -20.08 -3.54 -3.39
C ILE A 105 -19.54 -4.97 -3.43
N VAL A 106 -18.74 -5.35 -4.45
CA VAL A 106 -18.03 -6.65 -4.50
C VAL A 106 -17.02 -6.86 -3.36
N ARG A 107 -16.65 -5.78 -2.65
CA ARG A 107 -15.75 -5.81 -1.49
C ARG A 107 -16.50 -5.86 -0.15
N ASN A 108 -17.83 -5.86 -0.16
CA ASN A 108 -18.66 -6.03 1.04
C ASN A 108 -18.74 -7.53 1.41
N PRO A 109 -18.29 -7.95 2.61
CA PRO A 109 -18.32 -9.36 3.02
C PRO A 109 -19.73 -9.96 3.11
N ASP A 110 -20.77 -9.13 3.19
CA ASP A 110 -22.17 -9.57 3.28
C ASP A 110 -22.85 -9.70 1.91
N ALA A 111 -22.20 -9.24 0.84
CA ALA A 111 -22.84 -9.11 -0.47
C ALA A 111 -22.97 -10.45 -1.19
N THR A 112 -24.16 -10.69 -1.73
CA THR A 112 -24.49 -11.85 -2.55
C THR A 112 -24.35 -11.50 -4.04
N PRO A 113 -24.23 -12.48 -4.96
CA PRO A 113 -24.29 -12.20 -6.39
C PRO A 113 -25.56 -11.43 -6.83
N SER A 114 -26.67 -11.58 -6.08
CA SER A 114 -27.90 -10.83 -6.30
C SER A 114 -27.78 -9.36 -5.89
N THR A 115 -27.31 -9.07 -4.66
CA THR A 115 -27.15 -7.69 -4.20
C THR A 115 -26.04 -6.97 -4.95
N ILE A 116 -24.95 -7.64 -5.33
CA ILE A 116 -23.92 -7.09 -6.23
C ILE A 116 -24.56 -6.68 -7.57
N ARG A 117 -25.42 -7.51 -8.17
CA ARG A 117 -26.12 -7.17 -9.41
C ARG A 117 -27.13 -6.02 -9.24
N GLN A 118 -27.74 -5.86 -8.06
CA GLN A 118 -28.76 -4.83 -7.81
C GLN A 118 -28.19 -3.48 -7.37
N GLU A 119 -27.04 -3.47 -6.67
CA GLU A 119 -26.47 -2.28 -6.03
C GLU A 119 -25.18 -1.77 -6.69
N PHE A 120 -24.55 -2.55 -7.59
CA PHE A 120 -23.36 -2.08 -8.32
C PHE A 120 -23.69 -0.86 -9.20
N SER A 121 -22.74 0.07 -9.23
CA SER A 121 -22.66 1.16 -10.19
C SER A 121 -21.19 1.60 -10.27
N PRO A 122 -20.68 2.08 -11.41
CA PRO A 122 -19.32 2.61 -11.52
C PRO A 122 -19.05 3.76 -10.54
N TYR A 123 -17.77 4.06 -10.29
CA TYR A 123 -17.38 5.18 -9.42
C TYR A 123 -17.89 6.49 -10.04
N ASN A 124 -18.78 7.18 -9.33
CA ASN A 124 -19.40 8.42 -9.79
C ASN A 124 -18.65 9.64 -9.21
N CYS A 125 -18.02 10.42 -10.09
CA CYS A 125 -17.24 11.61 -9.76
C CYS A 125 -18.00 12.93 -9.94
N HIS A 126 -19.33 12.89 -10.16
CA HIS A 126 -20.14 14.10 -10.28
C HIS A 126 -20.09 14.90 -8.97
N PRO A 127 -19.99 16.24 -9.02
CA PRO A 127 -19.90 17.08 -7.82
C PRO A 127 -21.04 16.84 -6.80
N SER A 128 -22.24 16.53 -7.28
CA SER A 128 -23.41 16.17 -6.46
C SER A 128 -23.26 14.83 -5.73
N ALA A 129 -22.61 13.84 -6.35
CA ALA A 129 -22.34 12.53 -5.75
C ALA A 129 -21.22 12.63 -4.70
N LEU A 130 -20.13 13.34 -5.03
CA LEU A 130 -19.04 13.64 -4.09
C LEU A 130 -19.59 14.35 -2.85
N LYS A 131 -20.35 15.44 -3.02
CA LYS A 131 -20.93 16.20 -1.90
C LYS A 131 -21.83 15.33 -1.02
N LYS A 132 -22.70 14.52 -1.63
CA LYS A 132 -23.59 13.58 -0.93
C LYS A 132 -22.81 12.55 -0.09
N ARG A 133 -21.68 12.04 -0.59
CA ARG A 133 -20.78 11.16 0.17
C ARG A 133 -20.14 11.89 1.35
N THR A 134 -19.59 13.09 1.12
CA THR A 134 -18.95 13.91 2.15
C THR A 134 -19.90 14.30 3.28
N ASP A 135 -21.12 14.73 2.94
CA ASP A 135 -22.16 15.07 3.92
C ASP A 135 -22.61 13.82 4.72
N ALA A 136 -22.69 12.64 4.08
CA ALA A 136 -23.00 11.38 4.76
C ALA A 136 -21.88 10.94 5.72
N ALA A 137 -20.61 11.00 5.29
CA ALA A 137 -19.44 10.74 6.14
C ALA A 137 -19.43 11.66 7.35
N LYS A 138 -19.62 12.97 7.15
CA LYS A 138 -19.63 13.97 8.22
C LYS A 138 -20.78 13.77 9.21
N SER A 139 -21.98 13.37 8.72
CA SER A 139 -23.12 13.03 9.58
C SER A 139 -22.83 11.86 10.52
N LEU A 140 -22.15 10.82 10.02
CA LEU A 140 -21.71 9.68 10.83
C LEU A 140 -20.55 10.04 11.76
N TYR A 141 -19.58 10.83 11.29
CA TYR A 141 -18.47 11.34 12.11
C TYR A 141 -19.00 12.06 13.35
N ASN A 142 -19.95 13.00 13.18
CA ASN A 142 -20.55 13.75 14.28
C ASN A 142 -21.26 12.84 15.30
N LYS A 143 -21.89 11.74 14.86
CA LYS A 143 -22.53 10.75 15.74
C LYS A 143 -21.50 9.96 16.56
N GLY A 144 -20.43 9.48 15.92
CA GLY A 144 -19.33 8.80 16.61
C GLY A 144 -18.56 9.72 17.56
N ALA A 145 -18.44 11.01 17.23
CA ALA A 145 -17.78 12.02 18.06
C ALA A 145 -18.57 12.32 19.34
N LYS A 146 -19.91 12.23 19.28
CA LYS A 146 -20.74 12.21 20.47
C LYS A 146 -20.53 10.91 21.27
N MET A 147 -20.56 9.75 20.61
CA MET A 147 -20.33 8.45 21.27
C MET A 147 -18.99 8.40 22.02
N LEU A 148 -17.90 8.96 21.47
CA LEU A 148 -16.59 9.06 22.13
C LEU A 148 -16.56 9.93 23.39
N LYS A 149 -17.53 10.84 23.57
CA LYS A 149 -17.73 11.65 24.78
C LYS A 149 -18.64 10.96 25.79
N ASP A 150 -19.67 10.27 25.30
CA ASP A 150 -20.68 9.60 26.11
C ASP A 150 -20.21 8.23 26.69
N VAL A 151 -19.07 7.69 26.24
CA VAL A 151 -18.59 6.33 26.57
C VAL A 151 -17.50 6.27 27.64
N ASN A 152 -17.65 5.35 28.59
CA ASN A 152 -16.63 4.99 29.57
C ASN A 152 -15.61 4.02 28.95
N ARG A 153 -14.51 4.59 28.42
CA ARG A 153 -13.44 3.84 27.73
C ARG A 153 -12.87 2.67 28.53
N ALA A 154 -12.85 2.75 29.87
CA ALA A 154 -12.33 1.69 30.75
C ALA A 154 -13.29 0.50 30.93
N LYS A 155 -14.53 0.57 30.43
CA LYS A 155 -15.51 -0.53 30.42
C LYS A 155 -15.67 -1.21 29.05
N LEU A 156 -15.07 -0.66 27.99
CA LEU A 156 -15.02 -1.28 26.67
C LEU A 156 -13.99 -2.42 26.65
N ALA A 157 -14.21 -3.43 25.82
CA ALA A 157 -13.15 -4.36 25.45
C ALA A 157 -12.11 -3.64 24.55
N PRO A 158 -10.82 -4.02 24.55
CA PRO A 158 -9.80 -3.31 23.76
C PRO A 158 -10.13 -3.20 22.27
N ARG A 159 -10.74 -4.25 21.68
CA ARG A 159 -11.23 -4.29 20.30
C ARG A 159 -12.35 -3.28 19.99
N GLU A 160 -13.17 -2.93 21.00
CA GLU A 160 -14.32 -2.04 20.86
C GLU A 160 -13.89 -0.58 20.93
N LEU A 161 -12.97 -0.26 21.85
CA LEU A 161 -12.30 1.03 21.86
C LEU A 161 -11.52 1.25 20.56
N LYS A 162 -10.82 0.21 20.06
CA LYS A 162 -10.17 0.25 18.74
C LYS A 162 -11.16 0.60 17.65
N ALA A 163 -12.24 -0.18 17.51
CA ALA A 163 -13.23 -0.01 16.46
C ALA A 163 -13.89 1.39 16.48
N LEU A 164 -14.22 1.93 17.66
CA LEU A 164 -14.80 3.27 17.78
C LEU A 164 -13.82 4.36 17.33
N MET A 165 -12.54 4.25 17.69
CA MET A 165 -11.50 5.22 17.30
C MET A 165 -11.12 5.10 15.81
N GLN A 166 -11.06 3.86 15.29
CA GLN A 166 -10.90 3.60 13.85
C GLN A 166 -12.07 4.18 13.04
N ALA A 167 -13.31 3.96 13.46
CA ALA A 167 -14.49 4.47 12.78
C ALA A 167 -14.50 6.01 12.73
N GLN A 168 -14.01 6.66 13.79
CA GLN A 168 -13.89 8.11 13.82
C GLN A 168 -12.88 8.65 12.81
N HIS A 169 -11.69 8.09 12.75
CA HIS A 169 -10.68 8.47 11.76
C HIS A 169 -11.12 8.17 10.31
N PHE A 170 -11.72 6.99 10.09
CA PHE A 170 -12.29 6.58 8.81
C PHE A 170 -13.36 7.57 8.32
N LEU A 171 -14.29 7.97 9.19
CA LEU A 171 -15.36 8.92 8.86
C LEU A 171 -14.90 10.38 8.76
N GLN A 172 -13.87 10.78 9.51
CA GLN A 172 -13.22 12.08 9.39
C GLN A 172 -12.65 12.27 7.98
N SER A 173 -12.02 11.21 7.48
CA SER A 173 -11.33 11.16 6.19
C SER A 173 -12.25 10.59 5.10
N ASN A 174 -13.52 11.00 5.08
CA ASN A 174 -14.51 10.66 4.05
C ASN A 174 -14.61 9.16 3.70
N PHE A 175 -14.72 8.29 4.72
CA PHE A 175 -14.63 6.83 4.59
C PHE A 175 -13.26 6.30 4.16
N GLY A 176 -12.18 6.89 4.69
CA GLY A 176 -10.79 6.45 4.48
C GLY A 176 -10.15 6.88 3.16
N ALA A 177 -10.81 7.77 2.41
CA ALA A 177 -10.31 8.33 1.15
C ALA A 177 -9.75 9.76 1.39
N PRO A 178 -8.41 9.95 1.39
CA PRO A 178 -7.79 11.25 1.64
C PRO A 178 -7.89 12.20 0.45
N TYR A 179 -7.99 11.66 -0.76
CA TYR A 179 -7.92 12.41 -2.03
C TYR A 179 -9.13 12.14 -2.93
N ASP A 180 -9.45 13.11 -3.79
CA ASP A 180 -10.46 13.11 -4.87
C ASP A 180 -11.92 12.78 -4.46
N GLU A 181 -12.19 12.43 -3.21
CA GLU A 181 -13.55 12.09 -2.74
C GLU A 181 -14.19 13.13 -1.80
N ASN A 182 -13.40 14.01 -1.20
CA ASN A 182 -13.88 15.06 -0.30
C ASN A 182 -14.29 16.29 -1.10
N TYR A 183 -15.60 16.46 -1.33
CA TYR A 183 -16.13 17.57 -2.14
C TYR A 183 -15.60 18.95 -1.70
N TYR A 184 -15.53 19.20 -0.38
CA TYR A 184 -15.15 20.51 0.17
C TYR A 184 -13.62 20.77 0.16
N ALA A 185 -12.78 19.76 -0.09
CA ALA A 185 -11.35 19.98 -0.30
C ALA A 185 -11.06 20.54 -1.70
N GLY A 186 -11.87 20.17 -2.69
CA GLY A 186 -11.71 20.62 -4.08
C GLY A 186 -10.53 19.99 -4.82
N ASP A 187 -9.75 19.13 -4.15
CA ASP A 187 -8.59 18.43 -4.70
C ASP A 187 -8.94 17.51 -5.88
N TRP A 188 -10.17 17.00 -5.92
CA TRP A 188 -10.80 16.33 -7.07
C TRP A 188 -10.85 17.15 -8.38
N LEU A 189 -10.50 18.44 -8.32
CA LEU A 189 -10.31 19.31 -9.49
C LEU A 189 -8.86 19.30 -10.04
N LEU A 190 -7.89 18.88 -9.22
CA LEU A 190 -6.45 18.92 -9.54
C LEU A 190 -6.01 17.78 -10.46
N GLY A 191 -6.82 16.73 -10.57
CA GLY A 191 -6.49 15.58 -11.40
C GLY A 191 -5.45 14.62 -10.81
N PRO A 192 -4.97 13.68 -11.64
CA PRO A 192 -4.15 12.55 -11.20
C PRO A 192 -2.80 13.00 -10.64
N ASN A 193 -2.25 12.20 -9.73
CA ASN A 193 -0.95 12.44 -9.11
C ASN A 193 0.02 11.25 -9.31
N LEU A 194 1.22 11.35 -8.74
CA LEU A 194 2.27 10.33 -8.83
C LEU A 194 1.81 8.89 -8.49
N PHE A 195 0.89 8.72 -7.53
CA PHE A 195 0.51 7.40 -6.99
C PHE A 195 -0.82 6.87 -7.55
N CYS A 196 -1.71 7.75 -7.99
CA CYS A 196 -3.06 7.41 -8.44
C CYS A 196 -3.89 6.68 -7.35
N TRP A 197 -3.94 7.25 -6.14
CA TRP A 197 -4.86 6.78 -5.10
C TRP A 197 -6.30 7.27 -5.33
N GLN A 198 -6.48 8.17 -6.30
CA GLN A 198 -7.77 8.61 -6.83
C GLN A 198 -8.63 7.43 -7.31
N PRO A 199 -9.94 7.37 -7.01
CA PRO A 199 -10.78 6.23 -7.40
C PRO A 199 -10.92 6.04 -8.92
N ILE A 200 -10.75 7.11 -9.71
CA ILE A 200 -10.72 7.06 -11.18
C ILE A 200 -9.63 6.11 -11.70
N CYS A 201 -8.51 5.99 -10.96
CA CYS A 201 -7.42 5.07 -11.28
C CYS A 201 -7.77 3.61 -11.00
N GLY A 202 -8.83 3.35 -10.24
CA GLY A 202 -9.31 2.02 -9.87
C GLY A 202 -10.32 1.39 -10.83
N VAL A 203 -10.90 2.16 -11.77
CA VAL A 203 -12.11 1.73 -12.52
C VAL A 203 -11.92 0.44 -13.32
N GLY A 204 -10.75 0.20 -13.90
CA GLY A 204 -10.45 -1.07 -14.57
C GLY A 204 -10.44 -2.27 -13.60
N SER A 205 -9.92 -2.08 -12.38
CA SER A 205 -9.89 -3.13 -11.35
C SER A 205 -11.27 -3.42 -10.74
N ASP A 206 -12.13 -2.39 -10.64
CA ASP A 206 -13.53 -2.55 -10.22
C ASP A 206 -14.33 -3.26 -11.32
N LEU A 207 -14.22 -2.84 -12.58
CA LEU A 207 -14.83 -3.51 -13.74
C LEU A 207 -14.47 -4.99 -13.78
N SER A 208 -13.16 -5.30 -13.68
CA SER A 208 -12.64 -6.67 -13.67
C SER A 208 -13.14 -7.51 -12.50
N SER A 209 -13.51 -6.87 -11.39
CA SER A 209 -13.95 -7.56 -10.17
C SER A 209 -15.45 -7.85 -10.17
N HIS A 210 -16.28 -6.98 -10.75
CA HIS A 210 -17.74 -7.18 -10.81
C HIS A 210 -18.15 -8.20 -11.87
N PHE A 211 -17.53 -8.17 -13.06
CA PHE A 211 -17.82 -9.11 -14.15
C PHE A 211 -16.98 -10.40 -14.10
N ASN A 212 -16.49 -10.78 -12.92
CA ASN A 212 -15.54 -11.88 -12.73
C ASN A 212 -16.23 -13.22 -12.45
N LEU A 213 -16.07 -14.20 -13.34
CA LEU A 213 -16.56 -15.57 -13.16
C LEU A 213 -16.08 -16.19 -11.84
N LYS A 214 -14.80 -15.99 -11.48
CA LYS A 214 -14.19 -16.59 -10.29
C LYS A 214 -14.54 -15.85 -8.98
N LYS A 215 -14.91 -14.56 -9.02
CA LYS A 215 -15.28 -13.78 -7.81
C LYS A 215 -16.80 -13.66 -7.59
N THR A 216 -17.55 -13.16 -8.56
CA THR A 216 -18.98 -12.87 -8.44
C THR A 216 -19.87 -13.98 -8.99
N GLY A 217 -19.31 -14.88 -9.81
CA GLY A 217 -20.09 -15.85 -10.57
C GLY A 217 -20.92 -15.22 -11.69
N PHE A 218 -20.69 -13.94 -12.01
CA PHE A 218 -21.41 -13.26 -13.09
C PHE A 218 -21.07 -13.91 -14.43
N GLN A 219 -22.11 -14.33 -15.14
CA GLN A 219 -22.05 -14.99 -16.43
C GLN A 219 -23.40 -14.73 -17.11
N PRO A 220 -23.49 -13.91 -18.17
CA PRO A 220 -24.77 -13.60 -18.83
C PRO A 220 -25.50 -14.84 -19.33
N ALA A 221 -26.81 -14.88 -19.14
CA ALA A 221 -27.67 -15.99 -19.56
C ALA A 221 -28.82 -15.59 -20.52
N ASN A 222 -29.13 -14.30 -20.66
CA ASN A 222 -30.26 -13.76 -21.41
C ASN A 222 -29.95 -12.33 -21.92
N GLU A 223 -30.83 -11.71 -22.73
CA GLU A 223 -30.60 -10.35 -23.25
C GLU A 223 -30.47 -9.28 -22.16
N GLY A 224 -31.28 -9.34 -21.10
CA GLY A 224 -31.24 -8.38 -20.00
C GLY A 224 -29.92 -8.40 -19.22
N ASP A 225 -29.24 -9.55 -19.16
CA ASP A 225 -27.90 -9.66 -18.60
C ASP A 225 -26.84 -8.94 -19.46
N LEU A 226 -27.02 -8.91 -20.79
CA LEU A 226 -26.13 -8.21 -21.72
C LEU A 226 -26.41 -6.71 -21.72
N GLU A 227 -27.69 -6.31 -21.74
CA GLU A 227 -28.11 -4.91 -21.59
C GLU A 227 -27.64 -4.33 -20.25
N PHE A 228 -27.70 -5.11 -19.16
CA PHE A 228 -27.13 -4.75 -17.86
C PHE A 228 -25.63 -4.44 -17.95
N VAL A 229 -24.84 -5.30 -18.61
CA VAL A 229 -23.39 -5.07 -18.79
C VAL A 229 -23.15 -3.78 -19.57
N ILE A 230 -23.81 -3.62 -20.73
CA ILE A 230 -23.63 -2.45 -21.60
C ILE A 230 -24.06 -1.15 -20.91
N ALA A 231 -25.12 -1.17 -20.10
CA ALA A 231 -25.53 -0.03 -19.28
C ALA A 231 -24.47 0.36 -18.23
N HIS A 232 -23.79 -0.60 -17.62
CA HIS A 232 -22.71 -0.32 -16.66
C HIS A 232 -21.44 0.18 -17.34
N LEU A 233 -21.14 -0.27 -18.57
CA LEU A 233 -20.08 0.33 -19.39
C LEU A 233 -20.43 1.79 -19.73
N LYS A 234 -21.67 2.09 -20.14
CA LYS A 234 -22.13 3.47 -20.39
C LYS A 234 -22.02 4.38 -19.16
N ASN A 235 -22.39 3.88 -17.98
CA ASN A 235 -22.23 4.64 -16.73
C ASN A 235 -20.75 4.90 -16.38
N LEU A 236 -19.82 4.02 -16.80
CA LEU A 236 -18.38 4.26 -16.65
C LEU A 236 -17.88 5.32 -17.66
N SER A 237 -18.42 5.34 -18.88
CA SER A 237 -18.14 6.40 -19.88
C SER A 237 -18.55 7.79 -19.37
N ASP A 238 -19.73 7.90 -18.74
CA ASP A 238 -20.17 9.13 -18.05
C ASP A 238 -19.18 9.54 -16.96
N SER A 239 -18.79 8.63 -16.05
CA SER A 239 -17.81 8.91 -15.00
C SER A 239 -16.44 9.34 -15.51
N LEU A 240 -15.97 8.78 -16.62
CA LEU A 240 -14.69 9.17 -17.26
C LEU A 240 -14.80 10.54 -17.94
N THR A 241 -15.94 10.83 -18.57
CA THR A 241 -16.22 12.11 -19.22
C THR A 241 -16.38 13.23 -18.18
N GLN A 242 -17.10 12.98 -17.09
CA GLN A 242 -17.27 13.92 -15.99
C GLN A 242 -15.92 14.21 -15.28
N TYR A 243 -14.98 13.26 -15.25
CA TYR A 243 -13.63 13.54 -14.75
C TYR A 243 -12.90 14.59 -15.61
N VAL A 244 -13.05 14.53 -16.95
CA VAL A 244 -12.54 15.58 -17.85
C VAL A 244 -13.23 16.93 -17.60
N GLU A 245 -14.53 16.96 -17.35
CA GLU A 245 -15.24 18.20 -16.99
C GLU A 245 -14.83 18.74 -15.61
N ASN A 246 -14.51 17.88 -14.64
CA ASN A 246 -13.93 18.28 -13.35
C ASN A 246 -12.58 18.97 -13.53
N LEU A 247 -11.69 18.45 -14.39
CA LEU A 247 -10.41 19.09 -14.74
C LEU A 247 -10.61 20.45 -15.44
N LYS A 248 -11.59 20.55 -16.35
CA LYS A 248 -11.96 21.83 -17.01
C LYS A 248 -12.52 22.84 -16.02
N TYR A 249 -13.25 22.38 -15.00
CA TYR A 249 -13.71 23.22 -13.90
C TYR A 249 -12.53 23.67 -13.01
N GLY A 250 -11.58 22.79 -12.71
CA GLY A 250 -10.36 23.10 -11.94
C GLY A 250 -9.57 24.27 -12.51
N ILE A 251 -9.35 24.27 -13.83
CA ILE A 251 -8.72 25.39 -14.56
C ILE A 251 -9.45 26.71 -14.27
N LYS A 252 -10.78 26.75 -14.43
CA LYS A 252 -11.60 27.96 -14.18
C LYS A 252 -11.65 28.35 -12.70
N ALA A 253 -11.57 27.37 -11.80
CA ALA A 253 -11.60 27.56 -10.36
C ALA A 253 -10.25 28.01 -9.78
N GLY A 254 -9.15 27.91 -10.55
CA GLY A 254 -7.79 28.17 -10.09
C GLY A 254 -7.15 27.00 -9.35
N TYR A 255 -7.70 25.79 -9.48
CA TYR A 255 -7.12 24.54 -8.98
C TYR A 255 -6.47 23.80 -10.15
N VAL A 256 -5.17 24.02 -10.34
CA VAL A 256 -4.33 23.27 -11.28
C VAL A 256 -2.98 22.99 -10.59
N ARG A 257 -2.38 21.86 -10.91
CA ARG A 257 -1.09 21.40 -10.37
C ARG A 257 0.11 22.10 -11.01
N SER A 258 1.29 21.90 -10.42
CA SER A 258 2.56 22.22 -11.07
C SER A 258 2.79 21.39 -12.35
N VAL A 259 3.68 21.85 -13.23
CA VAL A 259 4.11 21.08 -14.42
C VAL A 259 4.64 19.71 -14.01
N GLU A 260 5.53 19.65 -13.01
CA GLU A 260 6.16 18.40 -12.57
C GLU A 260 5.15 17.38 -12.01
N GLU A 261 4.13 17.86 -11.29
CA GLU A 261 3.01 17.03 -10.85
C GLU A 261 2.14 16.55 -12.03
N CYS A 262 1.81 17.42 -12.99
CA CYS A 262 1.01 17.06 -14.16
C CYS A 262 1.71 15.99 -15.02
N GLU A 263 3.03 16.10 -15.20
CA GLU A 263 3.84 15.12 -15.91
C GLU A 263 3.82 13.75 -15.22
N VAL A 264 4.05 13.68 -13.89
CA VAL A 264 3.99 12.39 -13.18
C VAL A 264 2.57 11.84 -13.06
N GLY A 265 1.55 12.70 -12.95
CA GLY A 265 0.14 12.33 -12.98
C GLY A 265 -0.27 11.71 -14.32
N LEU A 266 0.13 12.32 -15.45
CA LEU A 266 -0.03 11.77 -16.79
C LEU A 266 0.72 10.45 -16.95
N LEU A 267 2.00 10.39 -16.56
CA LEU A 267 2.82 9.18 -16.63
C LEU A 267 2.16 8.03 -15.84
N THR A 268 1.64 8.32 -14.65
CA THR A 268 0.96 7.34 -13.80
C THR A 268 -0.43 6.96 -14.35
N MET A 269 -1.18 7.85 -15.00
CA MET A 269 -2.43 7.50 -15.70
C MET A 269 -2.20 6.67 -16.96
N LYS A 270 -1.26 7.07 -17.84
CA LYS A 270 -0.77 6.23 -18.94
C LYS A 270 -0.34 4.85 -18.42
N ARG A 271 0.23 4.82 -17.19
CA ARG A 271 0.54 3.57 -16.51
C ARG A 271 -0.68 2.81 -15.96
N LYS A 272 -1.76 3.40 -15.47
CA LYS A 272 -2.95 2.57 -15.12
C LYS A 272 -3.58 1.94 -16.37
N PHE A 273 -3.46 2.59 -17.52
CA PHE A 273 -4.16 2.22 -18.76
C PHE A 273 -3.22 1.79 -19.92
N LYS A 274 -2.10 1.10 -19.61
CA LYS A 274 -1.05 0.56 -20.53
C LYS A 274 -1.47 0.42 -21.99
N THR A 275 -2.39 -0.51 -22.27
CA THR A 275 -2.69 -0.93 -23.64
C THR A 275 -3.46 0.14 -24.38
N ILE A 276 -4.34 0.89 -23.71
CA ILE A 276 -5.06 2.04 -24.29
C ILE A 276 -4.09 3.20 -24.57
N SER A 277 -3.09 3.41 -23.70
CA SER A 277 -2.00 4.37 -23.93
C SER A 277 -1.22 4.05 -25.22
N LYS A 278 -0.97 2.76 -25.51
CA LYS A 278 -0.20 2.31 -26.68
C LYS A 278 -0.99 2.10 -27.98
N GLU A 279 -2.17 1.53 -27.88
CA GLU A 279 -2.88 0.88 -29.00
C GLU A 279 -4.18 1.63 -29.37
N GLY A 280 -4.34 2.86 -28.87
CA GLY A 280 -5.57 3.66 -29.02
C GLY A 280 -6.73 3.09 -28.21
N GLU A 281 -7.94 3.55 -28.51
CA GLU A 281 -9.17 3.07 -27.86
C GLU A 281 -9.33 1.54 -27.92
N ARG A 282 -8.88 0.90 -29.00
CA ARG A 282 -8.94 -0.56 -29.17
C ARG A 282 -8.01 -1.34 -28.23
N GLY A 283 -7.03 -0.68 -27.61
CA GLY A 283 -6.17 -1.26 -26.58
C GLY A 283 -6.93 -1.80 -25.36
N ILE A 284 -8.17 -1.37 -25.12
CA ILE A 284 -9.04 -1.98 -24.09
C ILE A 284 -9.20 -3.49 -24.29
N LEU A 285 -9.25 -3.97 -25.53
CA LEU A 285 -9.48 -5.38 -25.85
C LEU A 285 -8.32 -6.29 -25.43
N ASN A 286 -7.13 -5.71 -25.27
CA ASN A 286 -5.91 -6.38 -24.81
C ASN A 286 -5.64 -6.12 -23.30
N SER A 287 -6.48 -5.33 -22.62
CA SER A 287 -6.34 -5.07 -21.19
C SER A 287 -6.61 -6.32 -20.34
N SER A 288 -5.71 -6.62 -19.41
CA SER A 288 -5.85 -7.73 -18.45
C SER A 288 -7.17 -7.70 -17.67
N TYR A 289 -7.67 -6.50 -17.37
CA TYR A 289 -8.91 -6.33 -16.60
C TYR A 289 -10.19 -6.75 -17.35
N VAL A 290 -10.21 -6.78 -18.68
CA VAL A 290 -11.36 -7.28 -19.47
C VAL A 290 -11.20 -8.72 -19.97
N LYS A 291 -10.04 -9.36 -19.75
CA LYS A 291 -9.69 -10.71 -20.27
C LYS A 291 -10.77 -11.77 -19.99
N GLN A 292 -11.49 -11.69 -18.87
CA GLN A 292 -12.61 -12.60 -18.58
C GLN A 292 -13.88 -12.29 -19.38
N MET A 293 -14.23 -11.02 -19.61
CA MET A 293 -15.41 -10.65 -20.42
C MET A 293 -15.23 -11.03 -21.89
N ARG A 294 -13.99 -11.24 -22.35
CA ARG A 294 -13.66 -11.69 -23.71
C ARG A 294 -13.44 -13.22 -23.83
N ASN A 295 -13.58 -13.98 -22.74
CA ASN A 295 -13.46 -15.44 -22.74
C ASN A 295 -14.81 -16.08 -23.17
N PRO A 296 -14.85 -17.01 -24.14
CA PRO A 296 -16.06 -17.76 -24.51
C PRO A 296 -16.81 -18.41 -23.34
N GLU A 297 -16.12 -18.84 -22.28
CA GLU A 297 -16.76 -19.37 -21.06
C GLU A 297 -17.73 -18.37 -20.40
N TRP A 298 -17.43 -17.07 -20.50
CA TRP A 298 -18.28 -16.00 -19.96
C TRP A 298 -19.65 -15.96 -20.67
N TYR A 299 -19.72 -16.38 -21.93
CA TYR A 299 -20.95 -16.44 -22.73
C TYR A 299 -21.63 -17.82 -22.73
N ALA A 300 -21.09 -18.80 -21.99
CA ALA A 300 -21.51 -20.21 -22.11
C ALA A 300 -22.93 -20.51 -21.61
N LYS A 301 -23.57 -19.62 -20.84
CA LYS A 301 -24.99 -19.74 -20.43
C LYS A 301 -25.98 -19.18 -21.46
N ILE A 302 -25.51 -18.44 -22.47
CA ILE A 302 -26.39 -17.82 -23.47
C ILE A 302 -26.77 -18.87 -24.52
N ASN A 303 -28.06 -19.20 -24.61
CA ASN A 303 -28.58 -20.19 -25.56
C ASN A 303 -28.57 -19.68 -27.02
N SER A 304 -28.85 -20.59 -27.96
CA SER A 304 -29.00 -20.33 -29.40
C SER A 304 -29.98 -19.20 -29.68
N ASP A 305 -31.10 -19.20 -28.97
CA ASP A 305 -32.27 -18.40 -29.29
C ASP A 305 -32.02 -16.94 -28.88
N THR A 306 -31.42 -16.72 -27.71
CA THR A 306 -30.91 -15.41 -27.27
C THR A 306 -29.84 -14.88 -28.22
N LYS A 307 -28.90 -15.71 -28.68
CA LYS A 307 -27.87 -15.29 -29.67
C LYS A 307 -28.50 -14.88 -31.00
N THR A 308 -29.52 -15.61 -31.45
CA THR A 308 -30.23 -15.34 -32.71
C THR A 308 -31.09 -14.09 -32.61
N SER A 309 -31.83 -13.92 -31.51
CA SER A 309 -32.61 -12.72 -31.20
C SER A 309 -31.72 -11.49 -31.11
N TRP A 310 -30.63 -11.56 -30.32
CA TRP A 310 -29.64 -10.49 -30.20
C TRP A 310 -29.06 -10.07 -31.55
N ASN A 311 -28.61 -11.03 -32.37
CA ASN A 311 -28.06 -10.74 -33.69
C ASN A 311 -29.10 -10.12 -34.64
N SER A 312 -30.37 -10.53 -34.54
CA SER A 312 -31.47 -9.95 -35.33
C SER A 312 -31.83 -8.53 -34.88
N LYS A 313 -31.69 -8.23 -33.59
CA LYS A 313 -32.01 -6.96 -32.94
C LYS A 313 -30.89 -5.91 -33.06
N HIS A 314 -29.63 -6.35 -33.07
CA HIS A 314 -28.43 -5.49 -33.02
C HIS A 314 -27.54 -5.57 -34.27
N GLY A 315 -27.81 -6.49 -35.21
CA GLY A 315 -27.03 -6.66 -36.46
C GLY A 315 -25.60 -7.19 -36.26
N LYS A 316 -25.28 -7.66 -35.06
CA LYS A 316 -23.97 -8.15 -34.61
C LYS A 316 -24.16 -9.27 -33.60
N ASP A 317 -23.22 -10.20 -33.53
CA ASP A 317 -23.23 -11.22 -32.48
C ASP A 317 -22.92 -10.61 -31.10
N VAL A 318 -23.13 -11.41 -30.06
CA VAL A 318 -23.00 -11.01 -28.66
C VAL A 318 -21.56 -10.61 -28.29
N GLN A 319 -20.55 -11.35 -28.78
CA GLN A 319 -19.14 -11.06 -28.47
C GLN A 319 -18.69 -9.78 -29.17
N GLN A 320 -19.03 -9.61 -30.45
CA GLN A 320 -18.76 -8.37 -31.18
C GLN A 320 -19.46 -7.17 -30.51
N SER A 321 -20.69 -7.36 -30.01
CA SER A 321 -21.43 -6.30 -29.30
C SER A 321 -20.79 -5.89 -27.98
N ILE A 322 -20.21 -6.82 -27.22
CA ILE A 322 -19.47 -6.51 -25.99
C ILE A 322 -18.09 -5.91 -26.30
N ASP A 323 -17.35 -6.43 -27.28
CA ASP A 323 -16.06 -5.86 -27.70
C ASP A 323 -16.23 -4.42 -28.20
N ASP A 324 -17.25 -4.14 -29.03
CA ASP A 324 -17.57 -2.78 -29.47
C ASP A 324 -17.98 -1.88 -28.29
N SER A 325 -18.79 -2.39 -27.35
CA SER A 325 -19.18 -1.63 -26.14
C SER A 325 -18.00 -1.34 -25.21
N LEU A 326 -17.01 -2.24 -25.13
CA LEU A 326 -15.76 -2.01 -24.39
C LEU A 326 -14.92 -0.92 -25.06
N VAL A 327 -14.87 -0.89 -26.39
CA VAL A 327 -14.20 0.19 -27.14
C VAL A 327 -14.93 1.52 -26.98
N GLU A 328 -16.25 1.57 -27.22
CA GLU A 328 -17.04 2.79 -27.21
C GLU A 328 -17.12 3.44 -25.81
N TYR A 329 -17.28 2.65 -24.75
CA TYR A 329 -17.58 3.15 -23.41
C TYR A 329 -16.45 3.02 -22.38
N VAL A 330 -15.32 2.40 -22.72
CA VAL A 330 -14.13 2.33 -21.83
C VAL A 330 -12.84 2.67 -22.58
N GLY A 331 -12.62 2.08 -23.75
CA GLY A 331 -11.46 2.37 -24.59
C GLY A 331 -11.38 3.84 -25.00
N GLN A 332 -12.43 4.36 -25.64
CA GLN A 332 -12.48 5.73 -26.15
C GLN A 332 -12.49 6.79 -25.04
N PRO A 333 -13.27 6.67 -23.94
CA PRO A 333 -13.24 7.68 -22.89
C PRO A 333 -11.91 7.72 -22.12
N VAL A 334 -11.25 6.57 -21.88
CA VAL A 334 -9.90 6.54 -21.31
C VAL A 334 -8.88 7.12 -22.28
N TYR A 335 -8.93 6.76 -23.56
CA TYR A 335 -8.03 7.34 -24.56
C TYR A 335 -8.20 8.86 -24.66
N ASN A 336 -9.44 9.35 -24.73
CA ASN A 336 -9.77 10.77 -24.73
C ASN A 336 -9.28 11.49 -23.46
N LEU A 337 -9.39 10.86 -22.29
CA LEU A 337 -8.83 11.40 -21.03
C LEU A 337 -7.30 11.47 -21.08
N LEU A 338 -6.60 10.46 -21.60
CA LEU A 338 -5.14 10.49 -21.77
C LEU A 338 -4.70 11.57 -22.76
N GLN A 339 -5.39 11.68 -23.92
CA GLN A 339 -5.14 12.74 -24.91
C GLN A 339 -5.41 14.14 -24.33
N TYR A 340 -6.49 14.31 -23.56
CA TYR A 340 -6.81 15.57 -22.90
C TYR A 340 -5.76 15.95 -21.85
N LEU A 341 -5.33 14.98 -21.01
CA LEU A 341 -4.27 15.22 -20.03
C LEU A 341 -2.95 15.62 -20.71
N GLU A 342 -2.55 14.92 -21.77
CA GLU A 342 -1.28 15.11 -22.47
C GLU A 342 -1.24 16.37 -23.33
N PHE A 343 -2.29 16.67 -24.10
CA PHE A 343 -2.28 17.71 -25.13
C PHE A 343 -3.15 18.93 -24.80
N ASN A 344 -3.99 18.90 -23.76
CA ASN A 344 -4.83 20.05 -23.38
C ASN A 344 -4.58 20.53 -21.94
N HIS A 345 -4.78 19.68 -20.93
CA HIS A 345 -4.67 20.04 -19.51
C HIS A 345 -3.24 20.43 -19.13
N SER A 346 -2.25 19.70 -19.66
CA SER A 346 -0.82 20.04 -19.59
C SER A 346 -0.51 21.50 -19.91
N GLN A 347 -1.24 22.10 -20.87
CA GLN A 347 -1.04 23.51 -21.25
C GLN A 347 -1.52 24.51 -20.19
N TYR A 348 -2.29 24.09 -19.18
CA TYR A 348 -2.75 24.94 -18.08
C TYR A 348 -1.97 24.72 -16.77
N CYS A 349 -1.14 23.67 -16.70
CA CYS A 349 -0.28 23.40 -15.56
C CYS A 349 0.75 24.52 -15.39
N VAL A 350 1.03 24.89 -14.14
CA VAL A 350 1.81 26.09 -13.82
C VAL A 350 3.25 25.76 -13.47
N PRO A 351 4.23 26.65 -13.72
CA PRO A 351 5.59 26.45 -13.25
C PRO A 351 5.58 26.37 -11.72
N SER A 352 6.45 25.55 -11.11
CA SER A 352 6.42 25.35 -9.66
C SER A 352 6.58 26.64 -8.83
N ASN A 353 7.24 27.69 -9.36
CA ASN A 353 7.32 29.00 -8.68
C ASN A 353 5.99 29.79 -8.62
N VAL A 354 4.97 29.41 -9.39
CA VAL A 354 3.59 29.92 -9.27
C VAL A 354 2.81 29.11 -8.23
N SER A 355 2.85 27.78 -8.36
CA SER A 355 2.30 26.86 -7.37
C SER A 355 3.17 25.63 -7.25
N SER A 356 3.74 25.42 -6.07
CA SER A 356 4.42 24.16 -5.72
C SER A 356 3.51 23.22 -4.90
N GLY A 357 2.27 23.61 -4.60
CA GLY A 357 1.37 22.82 -3.77
C GLY A 357 0.12 23.59 -3.34
N LEU A 358 -0.62 23.03 -2.37
CA LEU A 358 -1.94 23.55 -1.98
C LEU A 358 -1.90 24.94 -1.34
N ALA A 359 -0.74 25.43 -0.89
CA ALA A 359 -0.64 26.71 -0.19
C ALA A 359 -1.07 27.92 -1.04
N ASN A 360 -0.89 27.83 -2.36
CA ASN A 360 -1.12 28.93 -3.31
C ASN A 360 -2.45 28.78 -4.08
N LEU A 361 -3.28 27.78 -3.74
CA LEU A 361 -4.53 27.49 -4.43
C LEU A 361 -5.76 27.98 -3.65
N PRO A 362 -6.79 28.54 -4.30
CA PRO A 362 -6.91 28.73 -5.75
C PRO A 362 -6.09 29.92 -6.28
N LEU A 363 -5.47 29.76 -7.45
CA LEU A 363 -4.77 30.80 -8.19
C LEU A 363 -5.68 32.00 -8.51
N ASP A 364 -5.13 33.20 -8.68
CA ASP A 364 -5.90 34.41 -9.03
C ASP A 364 -6.40 34.44 -10.48
N TYR A 365 -5.62 33.89 -11.41
CA TYR A 365 -5.83 33.94 -12.85
C TYR A 365 -5.64 32.56 -13.48
N VAL A 366 -6.27 32.33 -14.62
CA VAL A 366 -6.00 31.17 -15.48
C VAL A 366 -4.61 31.33 -16.09
N TYR A 367 -3.85 30.24 -16.16
CA TYR A 367 -2.54 30.18 -16.82
C TYR A 367 -2.62 29.36 -18.10
N PHE A 368 -1.82 29.70 -19.10
CA PHE A 368 -1.71 28.97 -20.36
C PHE A 368 -0.26 28.97 -20.87
N LYS A 369 0.27 27.79 -21.19
CA LYS A 369 1.68 27.51 -21.53
C LYS A 369 2.64 28.20 -20.56
N GLY A 370 2.44 27.96 -19.26
CA GLY A 370 3.19 28.56 -18.16
C GLY A 370 2.97 30.06 -17.92
N ASN A 371 2.27 30.77 -18.80
CA ASN A 371 2.07 32.22 -18.73
C ASN A 371 0.73 32.60 -18.12
N LYS A 372 0.70 33.65 -17.29
CA LYS A 372 -0.53 34.18 -16.70
C LYS A 372 -1.40 34.86 -17.76
N THR A 373 -2.68 34.51 -17.84
CA THR A 373 -3.64 35.16 -18.75
C THR A 373 -4.34 36.36 -18.08
N ASN A 374 -5.28 36.98 -18.81
CA ASN A 374 -6.18 38.01 -18.28
C ASN A 374 -7.50 37.44 -17.70
N GLU A 375 -7.74 36.13 -17.79
CA GLU A 375 -8.96 35.50 -17.25
C GLU A 375 -8.80 35.26 -15.74
N THR A 376 -9.70 35.84 -14.94
CA THR A 376 -9.74 35.66 -13.48
C THR A 376 -10.48 34.38 -13.09
N THR A 377 -9.99 33.68 -12.07
CA THR A 377 -10.60 32.42 -11.61
C THR A 377 -11.85 32.63 -10.76
N THR A 378 -12.72 31.63 -10.69
CA THR A 378 -13.97 31.68 -9.91
C THR A 378 -13.78 31.45 -8.42
N LYS A 379 -12.76 30.66 -8.02
CA LYS A 379 -12.39 30.34 -6.63
C LYS A 379 -13.52 29.70 -5.79
N VAL A 380 -14.50 29.09 -6.44
CA VAL A 380 -15.64 28.42 -5.80
C VAL A 380 -15.87 27.03 -6.38
N LEU A 381 -16.38 26.13 -5.54
CA LEU A 381 -16.91 24.82 -5.93
C LEU A 381 -18.25 24.99 -6.68
N PRO A 382 -18.74 23.97 -7.42
CA PRO A 382 -19.92 24.10 -8.28
C PRO A 382 -21.24 24.51 -7.61
N PHE A 383 -21.39 24.36 -6.28
CA PHE A 383 -22.56 24.84 -5.54
C PHE A 383 -22.31 26.15 -4.75
N GLY A 384 -21.21 26.84 -5.05
CA GLY A 384 -20.90 28.19 -4.54
C GLY A 384 -20.04 28.24 -3.28
N GLU A 385 -19.64 27.10 -2.72
CA GLU A 385 -18.74 27.08 -1.56
C GLU A 385 -17.32 27.54 -1.94
N LYS A 386 -16.67 28.34 -1.08
CA LYS A 386 -15.34 28.91 -1.36
C LYS A 386 -14.24 27.84 -1.32
N LEU A 387 -13.35 27.85 -2.32
CA LEU A 387 -12.13 27.03 -2.34
C LEU A 387 -11.00 27.63 -1.49
N SER A 388 -10.19 26.75 -0.89
CA SER A 388 -9.02 27.11 -0.08
C SER A 388 -8.10 25.89 0.06
N GLY A 389 -6.98 25.87 -0.66
CA GLY A 389 -6.03 24.75 -0.61
C GLY A 389 -5.40 24.58 0.78
N LYS A 390 -5.24 25.67 1.53
CA LYS A 390 -4.78 25.63 2.93
C LYS A 390 -5.78 24.94 3.87
N ASP A 391 -7.08 25.06 3.61
CA ASP A 391 -8.11 24.38 4.43
C ASP A 391 -8.36 22.94 3.95
N ALA A 392 -8.19 22.67 2.65
CA ALA A 392 -8.10 21.31 2.13
C ALA A 392 -6.94 20.54 2.80
N TYR A 393 -5.74 21.15 2.88
CA TYR A 393 -4.59 20.56 3.55
C TYR A 393 -4.84 20.26 5.05
N LYS A 394 -5.47 21.18 5.79
CA LYS A 394 -5.92 20.92 7.18
C LYS A 394 -6.90 19.74 7.30
N GLY A 395 -7.71 19.50 6.27
CA GLY A 395 -8.61 18.35 6.20
C GLY A 395 -7.89 17.03 5.92
N ILE A 396 -6.83 17.07 5.10
CA ILE A 396 -6.05 15.90 4.68
C ILE A 396 -5.03 15.48 5.76
N LEU A 397 -4.31 16.42 6.36
CA LEU A 397 -3.21 16.16 7.30
C LEU A 397 -3.55 15.14 8.43
N PRO A 398 -4.72 15.21 9.10
CA PRO A 398 -5.11 14.23 10.13
C PRO A 398 -5.28 12.78 9.66
N TYR A 399 -5.49 12.53 8.35
CA TYR A 399 -5.50 11.17 7.81
C TYR A 399 -4.12 10.52 7.94
N PHE A 400 -3.08 11.27 7.60
CA PHE A 400 -1.71 10.77 7.59
C PHE A 400 -1.07 10.75 8.98
N THR A 401 -1.25 11.81 9.77
CA THR A 401 -0.69 11.90 11.12
C THR A 401 -1.45 11.07 12.15
N THR A 402 -2.77 10.89 11.95
CA THR A 402 -3.72 10.38 12.96
C THR A 402 -3.82 11.23 14.23
N THR A 403 -3.33 12.47 14.19
CA THR A 403 -3.36 13.46 15.28
C THR A 403 -4.21 14.68 14.91
N ASP A 404 -4.48 15.54 15.88
CA ASP A 404 -5.12 16.85 15.75
C ASP A 404 -4.12 18.01 15.55
N MET A 405 -2.83 17.71 15.36
CA MET A 405 -1.77 18.71 15.14
C MET A 405 -2.08 19.62 13.93
N THR A 406 -1.93 20.93 14.14
CA THR A 406 -2.00 21.92 13.07
C THR A 406 -0.76 21.89 12.17
N PRO A 407 -0.85 22.37 10.91
CA PRO A 407 0.30 22.53 10.04
C PRO A 407 1.49 23.28 10.66
N ASP A 408 1.23 24.27 11.52
CA ASP A 408 2.31 25.05 12.17
C ASP A 408 3.00 24.27 13.29
N GLU A 409 2.29 23.42 14.03
CA GLU A 409 2.90 22.50 15.01
C GLU A 409 3.73 21.40 14.34
N VAL A 410 3.29 20.95 13.16
CA VAL A 410 4.04 19.99 12.33
C VAL A 410 5.34 20.60 11.79
N ASP A 411 5.31 21.83 11.26
CA ASP A 411 6.52 22.58 10.87
C ASP A 411 7.46 22.79 12.07
N GLN A 412 6.94 23.27 13.21
CA GLN A 412 7.75 23.54 14.40
C GLN A 412 8.41 22.27 14.94
N LEU A 413 7.71 21.13 14.87
CA LEU A 413 8.29 19.82 15.18
C LEU A 413 9.42 19.47 14.20
N GLY A 414 9.23 19.74 12.91
CA GLY A 414 10.25 19.58 11.87
C GLY A 414 11.53 20.35 12.19
N TRP A 415 11.43 21.66 12.44
CA TRP A 415 12.58 22.49 12.81
C TRP A 415 13.23 22.07 14.13
N LYS A 416 12.43 21.72 15.15
CA LYS A 416 12.93 21.19 16.43
C LYS A 416 13.78 19.94 16.22
N MET A 417 13.28 18.98 15.45
CA MET A 417 13.99 17.72 15.18
C MET A 417 15.21 17.95 14.29
N LEU A 418 15.12 18.80 13.28
CA LEU A 418 16.24 19.18 12.42
C LEU A 418 17.40 19.78 13.23
N ASN A 419 17.10 20.72 14.13
CA ASN A 419 18.08 21.38 15.00
C ASN A 419 18.73 20.42 16.01
N GLN A 420 18.07 19.31 16.36
CA GLN A 420 18.63 18.25 17.21
C GLN A 420 19.49 17.23 16.44
N LEU A 421 19.14 16.95 15.17
CA LEU A 421 19.77 15.91 14.36
C LEU A 421 20.97 16.43 13.54
N TYR A 422 20.86 17.64 12.96
CA TYR A 422 21.89 18.18 12.08
C TYR A 422 23.28 18.33 12.74
N PRO A 423 23.42 18.81 14.00
CA PRO A 423 24.73 18.87 14.66
C PRO A 423 25.40 17.50 14.80
N GLN A 424 24.62 16.42 14.99
CA GLN A 424 25.17 15.06 15.09
C GLN A 424 25.74 14.58 13.75
N ALA A 425 25.16 14.98 12.62
CA ALA A 425 25.72 14.69 11.30
C ALA A 425 27.01 15.49 11.05
N VAL A 426 27.08 16.75 11.50
CA VAL A 426 28.28 17.59 11.43
C VAL A 426 29.44 16.99 12.23
N GLU A 427 29.20 16.53 13.47
CA GLU A 427 30.25 15.89 14.27
C GLU A 427 30.74 14.55 13.68
N ILE A 428 29.90 13.81 12.94
CA ILE A 428 30.36 12.66 12.16
C ILE A 428 31.22 13.11 10.95
N ALA A 429 30.85 14.19 10.25
CA ALA A 429 31.66 14.74 9.17
C ALA A 429 33.07 15.13 9.66
N LYS A 430 33.16 15.76 10.83
CA LYS A 430 34.42 16.12 11.52
C LYS A 430 35.22 14.87 11.92
N THR A 431 34.55 13.87 12.50
CA THR A 431 35.16 12.57 12.86
C THR A 431 35.74 11.85 11.65
N ILE A 432 35.09 11.91 10.47
CA ILE A 432 35.54 11.20 9.26
C ILE A 432 36.61 11.98 8.47
N THR A 433 36.63 13.31 8.56
CA THR A 433 37.60 14.17 7.87
C THR A 433 38.83 14.50 8.70
N GLY A 434 38.74 14.44 10.04
CA GLY A 434 39.78 14.90 10.96
C GLY A 434 39.84 16.44 11.11
N LEU A 435 38.87 17.17 10.55
CA LEU A 435 38.83 18.63 10.57
C LEU A 435 38.06 19.15 11.79
N ASN A 436 38.63 20.14 12.48
CA ASN A 436 38.04 20.72 13.69
C ASN A 436 37.02 21.82 13.39
N ASP A 437 37.15 22.53 12.27
CA ASP A 437 36.11 23.45 11.80
C ASP A 437 34.92 22.67 11.24
N SER A 438 33.71 23.18 11.49
CA SER A 438 32.47 22.51 11.12
C SER A 438 32.12 22.69 9.64
N ASP A 439 32.41 23.83 9.04
CA ASP A 439 32.04 24.12 7.65
C ASP A 439 33.06 23.49 6.69
N GLU A 440 34.36 23.56 7.00
CA GLU A 440 35.41 22.82 6.27
C GLU A 440 35.16 21.31 6.28
N ALA A 441 34.82 20.74 7.45
CA ALA A 441 34.49 19.32 7.58
C ALA A 441 33.27 18.91 6.75
N VAL A 442 32.22 19.74 6.71
CA VAL A 442 31.02 19.48 5.89
C VAL A 442 31.34 19.59 4.39
N VAL A 443 32.17 20.54 3.97
CA VAL A 443 32.60 20.69 2.58
C VAL A 443 33.44 19.50 2.12
N GLU A 444 34.40 19.04 2.92
CA GLU A 444 35.23 17.88 2.56
C GLU A 444 34.44 16.56 2.63
N PHE A 445 33.57 16.40 3.63
CA PHE A 445 32.74 15.21 3.74
C PHE A 445 31.71 15.09 2.60
N LYS A 446 31.18 16.21 2.07
CA LYS A 446 30.31 16.18 0.88
C LYS A 446 30.98 15.53 -0.33
N LYS A 447 32.24 15.89 -0.64
CA LYS A 447 33.03 15.24 -1.71
C LYS A 447 33.12 13.72 -1.50
N LYS A 448 33.29 13.29 -0.24
CA LYS A 448 33.34 11.87 0.13
C LYS A 448 31.99 11.14 -0.02
N LEU A 449 30.87 11.84 0.12
CA LEU A 449 29.52 11.28 -0.11
C LEU A 449 29.17 11.18 -1.60
N GLU A 450 29.75 12.05 -2.43
CA GLU A 450 29.57 12.10 -3.89
C GLU A 450 30.53 11.16 -4.65
N ASP A 451 31.58 10.65 -4.00
CA ASP A 451 32.53 9.70 -4.57
C ASP A 451 31.87 8.38 -5.02
N GLN A 452 32.24 7.90 -6.21
CA GLN A 452 31.62 6.72 -6.84
C GLN A 452 31.74 5.43 -6.00
N SER A 453 32.74 5.32 -5.10
CA SER A 453 32.87 4.17 -4.17
C SER A 453 31.70 4.06 -3.19
N MET A 454 30.94 5.13 -2.96
CA MET A 454 29.71 5.12 -2.15
C MET A 454 28.54 4.41 -2.84
N PHE A 455 28.65 4.06 -4.13
CA PHE A 455 27.56 3.52 -4.95
C PHE A 455 27.89 2.10 -5.48
N PHE A 456 26.89 1.41 -6.05
CA PHE A 456 27.03 0.03 -6.55
C PHE A 456 27.41 -0.09 -8.03
N ASN A 457 27.21 0.98 -8.81
CA ASN A 457 27.77 1.14 -10.15
C ASN A 457 29.19 1.73 -10.04
N ASP A 458 30.18 1.08 -10.64
CA ASP A 458 31.60 1.52 -10.59
C ASP A 458 31.89 2.68 -11.54
N LYS A 459 30.90 3.05 -12.36
CA LYS A 459 30.94 4.08 -13.42
C LYS A 459 29.54 4.70 -13.56
N PRO A 460 29.41 5.90 -14.15
CA PRO A 460 28.12 6.45 -14.54
C PRO A 460 27.33 5.48 -15.43
N ILE A 461 26.02 5.38 -15.18
CA ILE A 461 25.14 4.47 -15.93
C ILE A 461 24.90 5.05 -17.34
N PRO A 462 24.95 4.24 -18.42
CA PRO A 462 24.77 4.75 -19.78
C PRO A 462 23.42 5.43 -20.01
N LEU A 463 23.41 6.47 -20.86
CA LEU A 463 22.19 7.21 -21.22
C LEU A 463 21.15 6.32 -21.91
N ASN A 464 21.59 5.35 -22.73
CA ASN A 464 20.70 4.38 -23.37
C ASN A 464 20.18 3.28 -22.42
N GLU A 465 20.62 3.25 -21.16
CA GLU A 465 19.99 2.46 -20.09
C GLU A 465 19.09 3.36 -19.19
N SER A 466 18.96 4.64 -19.53
CA SER A 466 18.34 5.67 -18.67
C SER A 466 17.33 6.54 -19.43
N ASN A 467 17.03 6.20 -20.69
CA ASN A 467 16.10 6.91 -21.57
C ASN A 467 14.73 6.19 -21.63
N ASN A 468 13.79 6.77 -22.38
CA ASN A 468 12.44 6.21 -22.53
C ASN A 468 12.44 4.79 -23.17
N GLU A 469 13.38 4.48 -24.06
CA GLU A 469 13.53 3.14 -24.64
C GLU A 469 13.98 2.11 -23.58
N ALA A 470 14.92 2.47 -22.72
CA ALA A 470 15.32 1.66 -21.58
C ALA A 470 14.14 1.41 -20.63
N PHE A 471 13.34 2.44 -20.34
CA PHE A 471 12.14 2.29 -19.53
C PHE A 471 11.17 1.29 -20.16
N GLU A 472 10.88 1.39 -21.46
CA GLU A 472 10.02 0.46 -22.21
C GLU A 472 10.57 -0.98 -22.26
N LYS A 473 11.90 -1.17 -22.41
CA LYS A 473 12.53 -2.49 -22.63
C LYS A 473 13.01 -3.22 -21.38
N CYS A 474 13.53 -2.51 -20.38
CA CYS A 474 14.06 -3.12 -19.16
C CYS A 474 12.91 -3.24 -18.16
N VAL A 475 12.13 -4.32 -18.33
CA VAL A 475 10.83 -4.49 -17.68
C VAL A 475 10.86 -5.29 -16.39
N ASP A 476 11.80 -6.23 -16.32
CA ASP A 476 12.08 -7.20 -15.27
C ASP A 476 13.59 -7.50 -15.25
N MET A 477 14.07 -8.39 -14.36
CA MET A 477 15.50 -8.72 -14.28
C MET A 477 16.04 -9.52 -15.49
N ALA A 478 15.19 -10.18 -16.29
CA ALA A 478 15.63 -10.98 -17.43
C ALA A 478 15.84 -10.09 -18.67
N SER A 479 14.88 -9.23 -18.96
CA SER A 479 14.96 -8.18 -19.98
C SER A 479 16.02 -7.11 -19.64
N ALA A 480 16.15 -6.71 -18.37
CA ALA A 480 17.24 -5.83 -17.92
C ALA A 480 18.63 -6.40 -18.19
N LYS A 481 18.83 -7.72 -18.05
CA LYS A 481 20.10 -8.38 -18.39
C LYS A 481 20.50 -8.21 -19.87
N ILE A 482 19.51 -8.05 -20.75
CA ILE A 482 19.69 -7.92 -22.20
C ILE A 482 19.83 -6.45 -22.61
N TYR A 483 18.93 -5.59 -22.11
CA TYR A 483 18.77 -4.21 -22.60
C TYR A 483 19.35 -3.14 -21.66
N CYS A 484 19.57 -3.45 -20.37
CA CYS A 484 20.21 -2.56 -19.39
C CYS A 484 21.31 -3.30 -18.58
N PRO A 485 22.35 -3.83 -19.24
CA PRO A 485 23.36 -4.68 -18.62
C PRO A 485 24.15 -4.01 -17.49
N ALA A 486 24.43 -2.69 -17.57
CA ALA A 486 25.14 -1.97 -16.51
C ALA A 486 24.27 -1.79 -15.26
N ARG A 487 22.99 -1.40 -15.42
CA ARG A 487 22.01 -1.36 -14.32
C ARG A 487 21.80 -2.74 -13.71
N TYR A 488 21.68 -3.78 -14.54
CA TYR A 488 21.55 -5.17 -14.08
C TYR A 488 22.74 -5.59 -13.22
N ALA A 489 23.97 -5.40 -13.69
CA ALA A 489 25.18 -5.78 -12.95
C ALA A 489 25.34 -4.99 -11.63
N SER A 490 25.02 -3.69 -11.64
CA SER A 490 25.01 -2.84 -10.45
C SER A 490 23.94 -3.28 -9.43
N MET A 491 22.73 -3.63 -9.90
CA MET A 491 21.63 -4.10 -9.05
C MET A 491 21.96 -5.43 -8.36
N LEU A 492 22.68 -6.35 -9.01
CA LEU A 492 23.14 -7.59 -8.36
C LEU A 492 24.09 -7.32 -7.19
N LYS A 493 25.05 -6.41 -7.33
CA LYS A 493 25.94 -5.99 -6.22
C LYS A 493 25.16 -5.34 -5.08
N TRP A 494 24.12 -4.57 -5.41
CA TRP A 494 23.25 -3.95 -4.40
C TRP A 494 22.48 -5.02 -3.61
N PHE A 495 21.91 -6.03 -4.30
CA PHE A 495 21.26 -7.16 -3.64
C PHE A 495 22.21 -7.95 -2.73
N GLU A 496 23.42 -8.25 -3.18
CA GLU A 496 24.43 -8.96 -2.39
C GLU A 496 24.75 -8.21 -1.08
N TYR A 497 25.03 -6.91 -1.17
CA TYR A 497 25.35 -6.09 0.00
C TYR A 497 24.17 -5.98 0.98
N VAL A 498 22.94 -5.75 0.48
CA VAL A 498 21.76 -5.64 1.34
C VAL A 498 21.40 -6.98 1.99
N ASN A 499 21.59 -8.12 1.31
CA ASN A 499 21.47 -9.44 1.92
C ASN A 499 22.49 -9.63 3.07
N GLY A 500 23.74 -9.21 2.88
CA GLY A 500 24.76 -9.22 3.93
C GLY A 500 24.35 -8.40 5.16
N VAL A 501 23.85 -7.17 4.95
CA VAL A 501 23.31 -6.31 6.02
C VAL A 501 22.14 -6.99 6.75
N LEU A 502 21.21 -7.64 6.03
CA LEU A 502 20.10 -8.37 6.65
C LEU A 502 20.59 -9.55 7.51
N SER A 503 21.66 -10.25 7.12
CA SER A 503 22.30 -11.28 7.95
C SER A 503 22.97 -10.71 9.20
N LEU A 504 23.56 -9.51 9.15
CA LEU A 504 24.13 -8.83 10.32
C LEU A 504 23.06 -8.36 11.31
N LEU A 505 21.92 -7.84 10.81
CA LEU A 505 20.82 -7.35 11.65
C LEU A 505 20.03 -8.47 12.34
N ALA A 506 20.00 -9.68 11.77
CA ALA A 506 19.19 -10.80 12.26
C ALA A 506 19.49 -11.27 13.71
N PRO A 507 20.75 -11.54 14.12
CA PRO A 507 21.04 -12.01 15.48
C PRO A 507 20.78 -10.97 16.58
N LEU A 508 20.95 -9.68 16.27
CA LEU A 508 20.76 -8.58 17.23
C LEU A 508 19.32 -8.51 17.74
N GLN A 509 18.35 -8.85 16.89
CA GLN A 509 16.92 -8.79 17.17
C GLN A 509 16.42 -9.84 18.17
N VAL A 510 17.23 -10.85 18.50
CA VAL A 510 16.88 -11.91 19.47
C VAL A 510 16.61 -11.36 20.87
N ARG A 511 17.13 -10.18 21.24
CA ARG A 511 16.84 -9.51 22.52
C ARG A 511 15.56 -8.68 22.51
N MET A 512 15.14 -8.17 21.35
CA MET A 512 14.05 -7.19 21.22
C MET A 512 12.67 -7.82 20.93
N PHE A 513 12.61 -9.08 20.48
CA PHE A 513 11.36 -9.73 20.05
C PHE A 513 11.19 -11.18 20.54
N TYR A 514 9.97 -11.72 20.44
CA TYR A 514 9.67 -13.13 20.64
C TYR A 514 9.57 -13.86 19.29
N TYR A 515 10.36 -14.92 19.11
CA TYR A 515 10.41 -15.73 17.88
C TYR A 515 9.52 -16.98 17.96
N THR A 516 9.07 -17.38 19.14
CA THR A 516 8.27 -18.59 19.40
C THR A 516 7.31 -18.38 20.58
N GLY A 517 6.40 -19.34 20.80
CA GLY A 517 5.46 -19.33 21.92
C GLY A 517 4.22 -18.46 21.68
N GLN A 518 3.38 -18.29 22.71
CA GLN A 518 2.11 -17.55 22.60
C GLN A 518 2.30 -16.05 22.34
N LYS A 519 3.44 -15.47 22.72
CA LYS A 519 3.81 -14.06 22.46
C LYS A 519 4.64 -13.86 21.19
N GLN A 520 4.71 -14.85 20.29
CA GLN A 520 5.46 -14.71 19.03
C GLN A 520 5.08 -13.41 18.30
N SER A 521 6.09 -12.62 17.94
CA SER A 521 5.97 -11.29 17.32
C SER A 521 6.82 -11.15 16.05
N GLN A 522 7.79 -12.04 15.82
CA GLN A 522 8.49 -12.13 14.52
C GLN A 522 7.79 -13.14 13.60
N PRO A 523 7.53 -12.81 12.32
CA PRO A 523 6.95 -13.73 11.35
C PRO A 523 7.99 -14.70 10.77
N ASN A 524 7.51 -15.80 10.21
CA ASN A 524 8.33 -16.87 9.63
C ASN A 524 8.57 -16.70 8.13
N CYS A 525 7.72 -15.96 7.42
CA CYS A 525 7.87 -15.77 5.97
C CYS A 525 9.22 -15.12 5.61
N PRO A 526 9.95 -15.60 4.58
CA PRO A 526 11.18 -14.97 4.12
C PRO A 526 10.93 -13.63 3.40
N VAL A 527 11.97 -12.81 3.35
CA VAL A 527 12.04 -11.59 2.52
C VAL A 527 12.99 -11.85 1.35
N GLN A 528 12.54 -11.55 0.15
CA GLN A 528 13.32 -11.61 -1.09
C GLN A 528 13.62 -10.20 -1.59
N LEU A 529 14.87 -9.93 -1.98
CA LEU A 529 15.23 -8.70 -2.68
C LEU A 529 14.82 -8.76 -4.16
N VAL A 530 14.21 -7.68 -4.66
CA VAL A 530 13.79 -7.51 -6.05
C VAL A 530 14.03 -6.07 -6.52
N ALA A 531 13.98 -5.82 -7.83
CA ALA A 531 14.09 -4.47 -8.39
C ALA A 531 12.70 -3.86 -8.63
N ASN A 532 12.52 -2.57 -8.32
CA ASN A 532 11.37 -1.78 -8.72
C ASN A 532 11.71 -1.01 -10.02
N PHE A 533 11.08 -1.39 -11.13
CA PHE A 533 11.26 -0.81 -12.46
C PHE A 533 10.37 0.44 -12.71
N ASN A 534 10.00 1.16 -11.65
CA ASN A 534 9.25 2.42 -11.72
C ASN A 534 10.24 3.58 -11.94
N PRO A 535 10.24 4.30 -13.08
CA PRO A 535 11.16 5.42 -13.30
C PRO A 535 10.89 6.62 -12.37
N GLY A 536 9.65 6.75 -11.87
CA GLY A 536 9.24 7.80 -10.94
C GLY A 536 9.53 7.53 -9.47
N THR A 537 10.04 6.36 -9.08
CA THR A 537 10.45 6.13 -7.67
C THR A 537 11.95 6.35 -7.45
N GLY A 538 12.26 7.08 -6.39
CA GLY A 538 13.61 7.29 -5.85
C GLY A 538 13.78 6.68 -4.45
N SER A 539 12.91 5.76 -4.04
CA SER A 539 12.94 5.11 -2.72
C SER A 539 12.78 3.60 -2.83
N GLN A 540 13.28 2.92 -1.81
CA GLN A 540 12.99 1.53 -1.52
C GLN A 540 11.51 1.34 -1.12
N SER A 541 11.02 0.10 -1.16
CA SER A 541 9.70 -0.23 -0.59
C SER A 541 9.54 -1.71 -0.24
N TYR A 542 8.72 -1.99 0.76
CA TYR A 542 8.31 -3.33 1.17
C TYR A 542 7.06 -3.82 0.42
N GLN A 543 6.83 -5.13 0.42
CA GLN A 543 5.57 -5.78 0.03
C GLN A 543 5.37 -7.06 0.85
N SER A 544 4.23 -7.17 1.53
CA SER A 544 3.84 -8.37 2.28
C SER A 544 3.37 -9.52 1.37
N SER A 545 3.47 -10.73 1.91
CA SER A 545 2.81 -11.93 1.38
C SER A 545 1.48 -12.19 2.09
N ASP A 546 0.74 -13.21 1.63
CA ASP A 546 -0.50 -13.67 2.25
C ASP A 546 -0.26 -14.38 3.61
N LYS A 547 -1.34 -14.64 4.35
CA LYS A 547 -1.32 -15.26 5.69
C LYS A 547 -0.71 -16.68 5.72
N ALA A 548 -0.62 -17.36 4.58
CA ALA A 548 0.01 -18.68 4.45
C ALA A 548 1.49 -18.60 4.02
N CYS A 549 1.95 -17.43 3.56
CA CYS A 549 3.25 -17.23 2.91
C CYS A 549 3.41 -18.15 1.68
N THR A 550 2.44 -18.15 0.77
CA THR A 550 2.53 -18.90 -0.51
C THR A 550 3.71 -18.45 -1.39
N ARG A 551 4.06 -17.16 -1.29
CA ARG A 551 5.22 -16.51 -1.91
C ARG A 551 6.06 -15.79 -0.84
N PRO A 552 7.35 -15.51 -1.07
CA PRO A 552 8.11 -14.64 -0.16
C PRO A 552 7.51 -13.23 -0.09
N CYS A 553 7.74 -12.53 1.03
CA CYS A 553 7.60 -11.08 1.07
C CYS A 553 8.72 -10.45 0.23
N ARG A 554 8.50 -9.26 -0.33
CA ARG A 554 9.49 -8.59 -1.21
C ARG A 554 10.00 -7.30 -0.58
N TYR A 555 11.30 -7.04 -0.69
CA TYR A 555 11.94 -5.75 -0.40
C TYR A 555 12.53 -5.26 -1.74
N ARG A 556 12.03 -4.12 -2.21
CA ARG A 556 12.23 -3.61 -3.57
C ARG A 556 13.25 -2.48 -3.57
N LEU A 557 14.23 -2.54 -4.48
CA LEU A 557 15.24 -1.50 -4.68
C LEU A 557 14.98 -0.73 -6.01
N PRO A 558 15.04 0.61 -6.04
CA PRO A 558 14.72 1.40 -7.23
C PRO A 558 15.74 1.17 -8.36
N PHE A 559 15.28 0.71 -9.52
CA PHE A 559 16.15 0.37 -10.66
C PHE A 559 16.60 1.58 -11.49
N TYR A 560 15.85 2.68 -11.46
CA TYR A 560 16.06 3.87 -12.30
C TYR A 560 16.53 5.10 -11.50
N LEU A 561 17.52 4.91 -10.62
CA LEU A 561 18.33 6.02 -10.08
C LEU A 561 19.46 6.40 -11.05
N LYS A 562 20.06 7.58 -10.89
CA LYS A 562 21.33 7.90 -11.58
C LYS A 562 22.46 6.99 -11.11
N ASP A 563 22.53 6.78 -9.79
CA ASP A 563 23.51 5.94 -9.12
C ASP A 563 22.80 5.01 -8.12
N HIS A 564 23.18 3.73 -8.07
CA HIS A 564 22.56 2.75 -7.18
C HIS A 564 23.16 2.82 -5.76
N GLY A 565 22.30 2.82 -4.74
CA GLY A 565 22.68 2.93 -3.34
C GLY A 565 22.07 4.18 -2.69
N PRO A 566 22.86 5.01 -1.98
CA PRO A 566 24.26 4.80 -1.61
C PRO A 566 24.43 3.69 -0.56
N ARG A 567 25.63 3.10 -0.49
CA ARG A 567 26.01 2.03 0.45
C ARG A 567 25.75 2.40 1.90
N TYR A 568 26.09 3.64 2.28
CA TYR A 568 26.00 4.12 3.66
C TYR A 568 24.57 4.17 4.21
N ASN A 569 23.54 4.16 3.34
CA ASN A 569 22.14 4.14 3.75
C ASN A 569 21.62 2.72 4.07
N ALA A 570 22.33 1.65 3.67
CA ALA A 570 21.76 0.31 3.60
C ALA A 570 21.37 -0.29 4.96
N TYR A 571 22.12 0.02 6.02
CA TYR A 571 21.86 -0.48 7.38
C TYR A 571 20.52 0.03 7.93
N SER A 572 20.29 1.34 7.79
CA SER A 572 19.03 1.98 8.17
C SER A 572 17.87 1.45 7.32
N VAL A 573 17.99 1.44 5.99
CA VAL A 573 16.88 1.02 5.12
C VAL A 573 16.59 -0.49 5.23
N ALA A 574 17.58 -1.34 5.47
CA ALA A 574 17.33 -2.77 5.75
C ALA A 574 16.58 -3.00 7.07
N ALA A 575 16.84 -2.18 8.10
CA ALA A 575 16.05 -2.17 9.32
C ALA A 575 14.62 -1.65 9.06
N HIS A 576 14.45 -0.60 8.25
CA HIS A 576 13.17 0.01 7.89
C HIS A 576 12.25 -0.93 7.09
N GLU A 577 12.74 -1.47 5.97
CA GLU A 577 11.94 -2.21 4.99
C GLU A 577 11.70 -3.67 5.40
N ALA A 578 12.66 -4.27 6.10
CA ALA A 578 12.58 -5.66 6.52
C ALA A 578 12.43 -5.77 8.04
N ARG A 579 13.52 -6.11 8.74
CA ARG A 579 13.50 -6.56 10.14
C ARG A 579 14.45 -5.68 10.96
N PRO A 580 14.00 -4.92 11.98
CA PRO A 580 12.72 -5.06 12.67
C PRO A 580 11.55 -4.14 12.20
N GLY A 581 11.65 -3.49 11.04
CA GLY A 581 10.64 -2.56 10.50
C GLY A 581 9.43 -3.22 9.82
N HIS A 582 9.10 -2.82 8.58
CA HIS A 582 7.83 -3.14 7.92
C HIS A 582 7.51 -4.64 7.83
N HIS A 583 8.49 -5.53 7.60
CA HIS A 583 8.21 -6.97 7.57
C HIS A 583 7.80 -7.50 8.94
N THR A 584 8.52 -7.10 9.99
CA THR A 584 8.17 -7.42 11.39
C THR A 584 6.85 -6.77 11.81
N GLN A 585 6.44 -5.63 11.24
CA GLN A 585 5.16 -4.97 11.54
C GLN A 585 3.99 -5.55 10.74
N VAL A 586 4.00 -5.33 9.42
CA VAL A 586 2.88 -5.59 8.52
C VAL A 586 2.62 -7.09 8.42
N HIS A 587 3.69 -7.89 8.28
CA HIS A 587 3.54 -9.32 8.05
C HIS A 587 3.46 -10.15 9.34
N ALA A 588 3.97 -9.69 10.48
CA ALA A 588 3.59 -10.30 11.76
C ALA A 588 2.09 -10.14 12.04
N PHE A 589 1.52 -8.96 11.75
CA PHE A 589 0.07 -8.79 11.85
C PHE A 589 -0.68 -9.76 10.95
N THR A 590 -0.27 -9.84 9.67
CA THR A 590 -0.86 -10.75 8.68
C THR A 590 -0.76 -12.23 9.10
N GLU A 591 0.42 -12.71 9.52
CA GLU A 591 0.70 -14.11 9.85
C GLU A 591 0.13 -14.53 11.22
N LEU A 592 0.16 -13.65 12.23
CA LEU A 592 0.00 -14.00 13.65
C LEU A 592 -1.22 -13.35 14.33
N PHE A 593 -1.60 -12.13 13.96
CA PHE A 593 -2.52 -11.30 14.76
C PHE A 593 -3.87 -10.96 14.07
N SER A 594 -4.00 -11.11 12.75
CA SER A 594 -5.22 -10.77 12.00
C SER A 594 -6.49 -11.43 12.55
N ASP A 595 -7.51 -10.60 12.76
CA ASP A 595 -8.78 -10.95 13.41
C ASP A 595 -9.83 -11.52 12.44
N ASP A 596 -9.71 -12.82 12.13
CA ASP A 596 -10.60 -13.55 11.21
C ASP A 596 -11.99 -13.89 11.83
N ARG A 597 -12.60 -13.01 12.65
CA ARG A 597 -13.92 -13.25 13.27
C ARG A 597 -15.11 -12.92 12.38
N GLY A 598 -14.94 -12.09 11.36
CA GLY A 598 -15.98 -11.76 10.39
C GLY A 598 -17.09 -10.84 10.92
N ASP A 599 -16.92 -10.23 12.09
CA ASP A 599 -17.83 -9.19 12.60
C ASP A 599 -17.52 -7.82 11.95
N VAL A 600 -18.37 -6.82 12.19
CA VAL A 600 -18.15 -5.46 11.66
C VAL A 600 -16.84 -4.81 12.17
N ILE A 601 -16.31 -5.28 13.30
CA ILE A 601 -14.98 -4.88 13.78
C ILE A 601 -13.88 -5.49 12.89
N SER A 602 -13.99 -6.78 12.52
CA SER A 602 -13.11 -7.40 11.52
C SER A 602 -13.17 -6.67 10.17
N TRP A 603 -14.38 -6.32 9.70
CA TRP A 603 -14.55 -5.53 8.47
C TRP A 603 -13.83 -4.17 8.56
N LEU A 604 -14.08 -3.40 9.62
CA LEU A 604 -13.49 -2.06 9.78
C LEU A 604 -11.96 -2.12 9.88
N ASN A 605 -11.39 -3.14 10.53
CA ASN A 605 -9.95 -3.38 10.53
C ASN A 605 -9.41 -3.71 9.13
N GLY A 606 -10.20 -4.41 8.29
CA GLY A 606 -9.81 -4.78 6.93
C GLY A 606 -9.88 -3.64 5.90
N VAL A 607 -10.65 -2.58 6.16
CA VAL A 607 -10.76 -1.40 5.28
C VAL A 607 -10.03 -0.15 5.80
N SER A 608 -9.33 -0.25 6.94
CA SER A 608 -8.58 0.85 7.54
C SER A 608 -7.06 0.66 7.45
N TYR A 609 -6.33 1.73 7.18
CA TYR A 609 -4.86 1.79 7.22
C TYR A 609 -4.40 3.12 7.82
N TYR A 610 -3.28 3.11 8.55
CA TYR A 610 -2.80 4.24 9.35
C TYR A 610 -1.31 4.46 9.10
N THR A 611 -1.00 5.41 8.22
CA THR A 611 0.37 5.68 7.74
C THR A 611 1.33 6.00 8.88
N ALA A 612 0.95 6.87 9.83
CA ALA A 612 1.83 7.20 10.96
C ALA A 612 2.15 5.99 11.86
N PHE A 613 1.27 5.00 11.99
CA PHE A 613 1.61 3.77 12.72
C PHE A 613 2.67 2.94 11.98
N THR A 614 2.44 2.67 10.69
CA THR A 614 3.30 1.75 9.92
C THR A 614 4.66 2.38 9.57
N GLU A 615 4.66 3.66 9.18
CA GLU A 615 5.88 4.41 8.88
C GLU A 615 6.62 4.83 10.15
N GLY A 616 5.87 5.20 11.19
CA GLY A 616 6.42 5.51 12.51
C GLY A 616 7.12 4.32 13.15
N TRP A 617 6.54 3.12 13.04
CA TRP A 617 7.21 1.89 13.49
C TRP A 617 8.52 1.65 12.72
N ALA A 618 8.51 1.76 11.39
CA ALA A 618 9.70 1.49 10.59
C ALA A 618 10.81 2.52 10.83
N LEU A 619 10.46 3.80 11.03
CA LEU A 619 11.42 4.84 11.40
C LEU A 619 11.92 4.69 12.85
N TYR A 620 11.07 4.24 13.79
CA TYR A 620 11.47 3.86 15.15
C TYR A 620 12.44 2.67 15.16
N ALA A 621 12.21 1.69 14.27
CA ALA A 621 13.09 0.54 14.06
C ALA A 621 14.48 0.94 13.55
N GLU A 622 14.59 1.94 12.65
CA GLU A 622 15.87 2.55 12.25
C GLU A 622 16.59 3.18 13.45
N ASN A 623 15.90 4.10 14.13
CA ASN A 623 16.40 4.84 15.29
C ASN A 623 15.20 5.35 16.11
N PRO A 624 15.20 5.20 17.44
CA PRO A 624 16.32 4.78 18.28
C PRO A 624 16.58 3.28 18.35
N LEU A 625 15.65 2.40 17.95
CA LEU A 625 15.69 0.99 18.37
C LEU A 625 17.01 0.27 18.03
N ILE A 626 17.35 0.17 16.74
CA ILE A 626 18.59 -0.51 16.32
C ILE A 626 19.85 0.26 16.75
N ASN A 627 19.77 1.59 16.88
CA ASN A 627 20.88 2.47 17.26
C ASN A 627 21.17 2.51 18.78
N GLN A 628 20.24 2.10 19.64
CA GLN A 628 20.40 2.11 21.10
C GLN A 628 20.46 0.70 21.72
N GLU A 629 19.72 -0.27 21.19
CA GLU A 629 19.70 -1.65 21.70
C GLU A 629 20.77 -2.55 21.05
N THR A 630 21.60 -2.00 20.15
CA THR A 630 22.66 -2.74 19.44
C THR A 630 23.89 -1.86 19.20
N ASN A 631 25.06 -2.49 19.03
CA ASN A 631 26.33 -1.85 18.72
C ASN A 631 26.64 -1.78 17.20
N ILE A 632 25.61 -1.83 16.34
CA ILE A 632 25.78 -1.97 14.89
C ILE A 632 26.46 -0.77 14.21
N TYR A 633 26.51 0.39 14.89
CA TYR A 633 27.00 1.65 14.35
C TYR A 633 28.31 2.15 14.99
N ASP A 634 28.79 1.50 16.06
CA ASP A 634 29.86 2.00 16.94
C ASP A 634 31.15 2.29 16.15
N ASP A 635 31.65 1.28 15.42
CA ASP A 635 32.84 1.36 14.56
C ASP A 635 32.52 1.78 13.10
N LEU A 636 31.25 2.13 12.80
CA LEU A 636 30.76 2.40 11.44
C LEU A 636 30.19 3.83 11.29
N PRO A 637 31.01 4.89 11.50
CA PRO A 637 30.52 6.27 11.52
C PRO A 637 29.84 6.69 10.21
N ILE A 638 30.27 6.20 9.06
CA ILE A 638 29.61 6.51 7.77
C ILE A 638 28.23 5.86 7.64
N GLN A 639 28.01 4.67 8.20
CA GLN A 639 26.69 4.01 8.24
C GLN A 639 25.77 4.71 9.25
N ARG A 640 26.34 5.17 10.37
CA ARG A 640 25.67 6.02 11.36
C ARG A 640 25.24 7.36 10.77
N TYR A 641 26.07 7.96 9.89
CA TYR A 641 25.68 9.11 9.09
C TYR A 641 24.50 8.79 8.16
N GLY A 642 24.50 7.64 7.47
CA GLY A 642 23.36 7.26 6.62
C GLY A 642 22.03 7.15 7.39
N MET A 643 22.07 6.60 8.61
CA MET A 643 20.93 6.62 9.53
C MET A 643 20.53 8.06 9.92
N LEU A 644 21.47 8.91 10.34
CA LEU A 644 21.16 10.32 10.67
C LEU A 644 20.66 11.13 9.48
N LYS A 645 21.20 10.92 8.26
CA LYS A 645 20.72 11.52 7.01
C LYS A 645 19.25 11.17 6.78
N TRP A 646 18.85 9.94 7.03
CA TRP A 646 17.45 9.52 6.94
C TRP A 646 16.55 10.11 8.03
N GLN A 647 17.05 10.25 9.26
CA GLN A 647 16.32 10.96 10.32
C GLN A 647 16.12 12.44 9.95
N ILE A 648 17.18 13.12 9.48
CA ILE A 648 17.14 14.49 8.95
C ILE A 648 16.16 14.58 7.78
N TRP A 649 16.16 13.61 6.85
CA TRP A 649 15.22 13.56 5.73
C TRP A 649 13.76 13.54 6.19
N ARG A 650 13.44 12.78 7.26
CA ARG A 650 12.08 12.74 7.82
C ARG A 650 11.74 13.98 8.67
N ALA A 651 12.73 14.69 9.23
CA ALA A 651 12.52 16.03 9.81
C ALA A 651 12.25 17.08 8.72
N LEU A 652 13.01 17.07 7.62
CA LEU A 652 12.80 17.92 6.44
C LEU A 652 11.43 17.68 5.81
N ARG A 653 10.93 16.44 5.77
CA ARG A 653 9.56 16.13 5.30
C ARG A 653 8.49 16.90 6.06
N LEU A 654 8.59 17.06 7.38
CA LEU A 654 7.64 17.84 8.18
C LEU A 654 7.63 19.32 7.74
N ILE A 655 8.81 19.89 7.50
CA ILE A 655 9.02 21.30 7.10
C ILE A 655 8.57 21.54 5.65
N ILE A 656 8.90 20.63 4.73
CA ILE A 656 8.66 20.79 3.30
C ILE A 656 7.19 20.54 2.95
N ASP A 657 6.57 19.51 3.50
CA ASP A 657 5.15 19.19 3.25
C ASP A 657 4.24 20.35 3.73
N THR A 658 4.42 20.79 4.97
CA THR A 658 3.72 21.99 5.48
C THR A 658 4.13 23.27 4.74
N GLY A 659 5.37 23.36 4.26
CA GLY A 659 5.86 24.39 3.35
C GLY A 659 5.00 24.51 2.09
N LEU A 660 4.98 23.45 1.28
CA LEU A 660 4.33 23.38 -0.03
C LEU A 660 2.80 23.52 0.05
N HIS A 661 2.18 22.95 1.09
CA HIS A 661 0.72 22.83 1.18
C HIS A 661 0.05 23.83 2.14
N TYR A 662 0.82 24.51 3.01
CA TYR A 662 0.27 25.50 3.93
C TYR A 662 1.01 26.85 3.95
N ARG A 663 2.34 26.90 3.86
CA ARG A 663 3.09 28.16 4.04
C ARG A 663 3.43 28.91 2.75
N GLY A 664 3.45 28.24 1.60
CA GLY A 664 3.75 28.86 0.30
C GLY A 664 5.20 28.68 -0.14
N MET A 665 5.89 27.67 0.41
CA MET A 665 7.25 27.30 0.00
C MET A 665 7.27 26.87 -1.47
N THR A 666 8.30 27.28 -2.19
CA THR A 666 8.58 26.85 -3.56
C THR A 666 9.36 25.52 -3.60
N ARG A 667 9.27 24.83 -4.73
CA ARG A 667 10.05 23.63 -5.06
C ARG A 667 11.56 23.84 -4.89
N ASP A 668 12.07 25.01 -5.26
CA ASP A 668 13.50 25.32 -5.17
C ASP A 668 13.97 25.50 -3.71
N GLU A 669 13.16 26.17 -2.87
CA GLU A 669 13.42 26.24 -1.43
C GLU A 669 13.41 24.85 -0.77
N ALA A 670 12.48 23.97 -1.18
CA ALA A 670 12.43 22.59 -0.71
C ALA A 670 13.68 21.78 -1.12
N LEU A 671 14.22 22.00 -2.32
CA LEU A 671 15.45 21.36 -2.80
C LEU A 671 16.70 21.91 -2.09
N GLU A 672 16.77 23.22 -1.84
CA GLU A 672 17.88 23.81 -1.08
C GLU A 672 17.88 23.38 0.39
N LEU A 673 16.72 23.09 0.99
CA LEU A 673 16.66 22.46 2.32
C LEU A 673 17.32 21.07 2.33
N PHE A 674 17.11 20.24 1.30
CA PHE A 674 17.82 18.95 1.16
C PHE A 674 19.33 19.15 0.92
N ALA A 675 19.72 20.06 0.03
CA ALA A 675 21.12 20.34 -0.26
C ALA A 675 21.90 20.86 0.97
N LYS A 676 21.26 21.72 1.77
CA LYS A 676 21.84 22.33 2.97
C LYS A 676 21.96 21.33 4.13
N TYR A 677 20.90 20.58 4.43
CA TYR A 677 20.82 19.81 5.67
C TYR A 677 20.99 18.28 5.51
N ALA A 678 20.48 17.69 4.42
CA ALA A 678 20.65 16.26 4.13
C ALA A 678 21.86 15.96 3.22
N TRP A 679 22.54 17.02 2.75
CA TRP A 679 23.68 16.96 1.82
C TRP A 679 23.35 16.08 0.63
N ASP A 680 22.27 16.44 -0.06
CA ASP A 680 21.73 15.70 -1.20
C ASP A 680 21.23 16.65 -2.28
N ARG A 681 21.79 16.52 -3.48
CA ARG A 681 21.33 17.17 -4.73
C ARG A 681 21.03 16.15 -5.82
N THR A 682 20.82 14.88 -5.46
CA THR A 682 20.68 13.78 -6.42
C THR A 682 19.28 13.72 -7.05
N ASP A 683 19.11 12.87 -8.06
CA ASP A 683 17.80 12.61 -8.68
C ASP A 683 16.77 12.10 -7.65
N LYS A 684 17.23 11.51 -6.54
CA LYS A 684 16.36 11.17 -5.41
C LYS A 684 15.69 12.40 -4.80
N ALA A 685 16.43 13.45 -4.45
CA ALA A 685 15.85 14.63 -3.81
C ALA A 685 14.77 15.29 -4.71
N ILE A 686 15.06 15.37 -6.01
CA ILE A 686 14.16 15.88 -7.05
C ILE A 686 12.87 15.04 -7.14
N LYS A 687 12.98 13.70 -7.13
CA LYS A 687 11.83 12.78 -7.12
C LYS A 687 11.03 12.84 -5.81
N ASP A 688 11.70 12.90 -4.66
CA ASP A 688 11.05 12.98 -3.35
C ASP A 688 10.28 14.31 -3.16
N VAL A 689 10.80 15.45 -3.65
CA VAL A 689 10.02 16.72 -3.63
C VAL A 689 8.79 16.63 -4.54
N THR A 690 8.93 16.11 -5.77
CA THR A 690 7.78 15.90 -6.69
C THR A 690 6.71 14.98 -6.09
N ARG A 691 7.13 13.98 -5.30
CA ARG A 691 6.26 13.13 -4.48
C ARG A 691 5.48 13.94 -3.44
N TYR A 692 6.11 14.88 -2.73
CA TYR A 692 5.42 15.67 -1.71
C TYR A 692 4.37 16.59 -2.36
N GLN A 693 4.74 17.31 -3.42
CA GLN A 693 3.80 18.13 -4.21
C GLN A 693 2.55 17.33 -4.64
N SER A 694 2.78 16.09 -5.09
CA SER A 694 1.73 15.16 -5.53
C SER A 694 0.78 14.69 -4.42
N ASP A 695 1.28 14.53 -3.19
CA ASP A 695 0.67 13.68 -2.16
C ASP A 695 0.66 14.39 -0.77
N PRO A 696 -0.20 15.41 -0.59
CA PRO A 696 -0.15 16.34 0.54
C PRO A 696 -0.35 15.65 1.90
N GLY A 697 0.53 15.91 2.86
CA GLY A 697 0.43 15.43 4.24
C GLY A 697 1.05 14.05 4.45
N GLN A 698 1.21 13.24 3.40
CA GLN A 698 1.73 11.87 3.50
C GLN A 698 3.14 11.83 4.09
N ALA A 699 3.98 12.83 3.76
CA ALA A 699 5.37 12.87 4.18
C ALA A 699 5.53 13.18 5.68
N THR A 700 4.51 13.76 6.33
CA THR A 700 4.53 14.12 7.76
C THR A 700 4.41 12.90 8.70
N ALA A 701 3.73 11.85 8.24
CA ALA A 701 3.36 10.68 9.05
C ALA A 701 4.55 9.99 9.74
N TYR A 702 5.69 9.92 9.03
CA TYR A 702 6.89 9.17 9.40
C TYR A 702 7.43 9.56 10.79
N MET A 703 7.78 10.83 10.98
CA MET A 703 8.45 11.30 12.21
C MET A 703 7.46 11.52 13.36
N ILE A 704 6.21 11.92 13.06
CA ILE A 704 5.15 12.03 14.08
C ILE A 704 4.88 10.65 14.70
N GLY A 705 4.75 9.61 13.87
CA GLY A 705 4.54 8.24 14.34
C GLY A 705 5.73 7.66 15.13
N GLN A 706 6.95 7.91 14.65
CA GLN A 706 8.18 7.52 15.35
C GLN A 706 8.24 8.11 16.76
N LEU A 707 8.03 9.42 16.86
CA LEU A 707 8.10 10.16 18.12
C LEU A 707 6.97 9.75 19.07
N ALA A 708 5.77 9.49 18.56
CA ALA A 708 4.68 8.93 19.35
C ALA A 708 5.06 7.57 19.97
N ILE A 709 5.50 6.60 19.15
CA ILE A 709 5.92 5.27 19.61
C ILE A 709 7.09 5.37 20.61
N TRP A 710 8.04 6.27 20.37
CA TRP A 710 9.17 6.53 21.27
C TRP A 710 8.74 7.11 22.62
N ASN A 711 7.87 8.12 22.60
CA ASN A 711 7.31 8.70 23.83
C ASN A 711 6.57 7.63 24.63
N TYR A 712 5.70 6.82 23.98
CA TYR A 712 4.99 5.73 24.66
C TYR A 712 5.95 4.70 25.27
N ARG A 713 7.08 4.37 24.62
CA ARG A 713 8.13 3.51 25.22
C ARG A 713 8.73 4.14 26.47
N ASN A 714 9.07 5.41 26.42
CA ASN A 714 9.67 6.14 27.55
C ASN A 714 8.69 6.29 28.71
N ASP A 715 7.45 6.68 28.44
CA ASP A 715 6.39 6.83 29.45
C ASP A 715 6.07 5.51 30.13
N THR A 716 5.93 4.41 29.37
CA THR A 716 5.82 3.05 29.93
C THR A 716 7.04 2.71 30.79
N THR A 717 8.26 2.97 30.30
CA THR A 717 9.50 2.68 31.03
C THR A 717 9.57 3.42 32.37
N THR A 718 9.37 4.75 32.35
CA THR A 718 9.40 5.62 33.52
C THR A 718 8.31 5.27 34.52
N LYS A 719 7.06 5.07 34.06
CA LYS A 719 5.93 4.75 34.94
C LYS A 719 6.08 3.37 35.59
N LEU A 720 6.65 2.38 34.88
CA LEU A 720 7.00 1.08 35.47
C LEU A 720 8.10 1.20 36.53
N GLN A 721 9.18 1.92 36.23
CA GLN A 721 10.30 2.13 37.16
C GLN A 721 9.85 2.82 38.46
N GLN A 722 9.03 3.89 38.35
CA GLN A 722 8.43 4.60 39.48
C GLN A 722 7.56 3.69 40.37
N ASN A 723 7.00 2.60 39.81
CA ASN A 723 6.16 1.62 40.52
C ASN A 723 6.91 0.31 40.84
N GLY A 724 8.25 0.33 40.84
CA GLY A 724 9.09 -0.81 41.20
C GLY A 724 9.03 -1.99 40.23
N LYS A 725 8.51 -1.79 39.01
CA LYS A 725 8.46 -2.80 37.95
C LYS A 725 9.63 -2.62 36.99
N LYS A 726 10.08 -3.72 36.37
CA LYS A 726 11.05 -3.67 35.28
C LYS A 726 10.33 -3.55 33.94
N PHE A 727 10.82 -2.66 33.08
CA PHE A 727 10.45 -2.61 31.67
C PHE A 727 10.98 -3.85 30.93
N ASN A 728 10.29 -4.29 29.88
CA ASN A 728 10.68 -5.41 29.03
C ASN A 728 10.38 -5.10 27.56
N GLU A 729 11.44 -4.94 26.77
CA GLU A 729 11.39 -4.65 25.34
C GLU A 729 10.45 -5.56 24.55
N LYS A 730 10.52 -6.87 24.85
CA LYS A 730 9.76 -7.89 24.11
C LYS A 730 8.27 -7.82 24.39
N ASP A 731 7.89 -7.51 25.63
CA ASP A 731 6.50 -7.31 25.99
C ASP A 731 5.96 -6.02 25.38
N PHE A 732 6.73 -4.93 25.43
CA PHE A 732 6.34 -3.66 24.79
C PHE A 732 6.13 -3.81 23.28
N HIS A 733 7.11 -4.37 22.55
CA HIS A 733 6.97 -4.61 21.12
C HIS A 733 5.83 -5.57 20.78
N PHE A 734 5.63 -6.63 21.58
CA PHE A 734 4.49 -7.51 21.39
C PHE A 734 3.15 -6.77 21.54
N GLN A 735 3.02 -5.85 22.51
CA GLN A 735 1.82 -5.04 22.66
C GLN A 735 1.57 -4.11 21.48
N VAL A 736 2.61 -3.42 20.98
CA VAL A 736 2.52 -2.56 19.78
C VAL A 736 2.14 -3.37 18.53
N LEU A 737 2.92 -4.40 18.22
CA LEU A 737 2.78 -5.20 17.00
C LEU A 737 1.44 -5.95 16.93
N SER A 738 0.95 -6.43 18.07
CA SER A 738 -0.30 -7.19 18.13
C SER A 738 -1.57 -6.38 17.91
N GLN A 739 -1.53 -5.04 18.00
CA GLN A 739 -2.66 -4.19 17.61
C GLN A 739 -2.79 -4.06 16.09
N GLY A 740 -1.69 -4.20 15.35
CA GLY A 740 -1.60 -3.86 13.94
C GLY A 740 -1.83 -2.36 13.66
N SER A 741 -1.98 -2.00 12.39
CA SER A 741 -2.21 -0.61 11.97
C SER A 741 -3.44 -0.02 12.70
N SER A 742 -3.22 1.13 13.33
CA SER A 742 -4.12 1.76 14.30
C SER A 742 -3.90 3.28 14.37
N PRO A 743 -4.89 4.10 14.77
CA PRO A 743 -4.64 5.49 15.16
C PRO A 743 -3.63 5.57 16.31
N LEU A 744 -2.70 6.53 16.30
CA LEU A 744 -1.71 6.70 17.37
C LEU A 744 -2.37 6.89 18.74
N SER A 745 -3.44 7.68 18.81
CA SER A 745 -4.22 7.91 20.03
C SER A 745 -4.90 6.65 20.60
N TYR A 746 -5.12 5.60 19.78
CA TYR A 746 -5.55 4.29 20.28
C TYR A 746 -4.36 3.49 20.83
N LEU A 747 -3.23 3.50 20.11
CA LEU A 747 -2.00 2.84 20.57
C LEU A 747 -1.55 3.38 21.93
N GLU A 748 -1.63 4.69 22.12
CA GLU A 748 -1.39 5.35 23.41
C GLU A 748 -2.27 4.77 24.53
N ALA A 749 -3.59 4.79 24.33
CA ALA A 749 -4.54 4.31 25.34
C ALA A 749 -4.35 2.81 25.66
N HIS A 750 -3.97 2.02 24.66
CA HIS A 750 -3.60 0.61 24.82
C HIS A 750 -2.31 0.43 25.63
N LEU A 751 -1.25 1.19 25.34
CA LEU A 751 0.03 1.12 26.04
C LEU A 751 -0.04 1.68 27.46
N GLN A 752 -0.80 2.75 27.70
CA GLN A 752 -1.14 3.24 29.03
C GLN A 752 -1.85 2.13 29.83
N LYS A 753 -2.86 1.48 29.24
CA LYS A 753 -3.60 0.38 29.90
C LYS A 753 -2.72 -0.85 30.16
N PHE A 754 -1.83 -1.21 29.24
CA PHE A 754 -0.82 -2.25 29.43
C PHE A 754 0.14 -1.91 30.58
N THR A 755 0.57 -0.65 30.68
CA THR A 755 1.44 -0.17 31.77
C THR A 755 0.73 -0.30 33.11
N ASP A 756 -0.52 0.17 33.22
CA ASP A 756 -1.33 0.05 34.43
C ASP A 756 -1.57 -1.41 34.83
N CYS A 757 -1.87 -2.29 33.87
CA CYS A 757 -2.03 -3.72 34.12
C CYS A 757 -0.72 -4.43 34.51
N THR A 758 0.44 -3.90 34.10
CA THR A 758 1.74 -4.42 34.54
C THR A 758 2.07 -3.95 35.97
N ILE A 759 1.50 -2.82 36.40
CA ILE A 759 1.56 -2.31 37.77
C ILE A 759 0.64 -3.15 38.68
N ASP A 760 -0.65 -3.21 38.36
CA ASP A 760 -1.66 -4.07 38.99
C ASP A 760 -2.31 -5.06 37.99
N PRO A 761 -1.84 -6.32 37.94
CA PRO A 761 -2.43 -7.36 37.10
C PRO A 761 -3.87 -7.76 37.48
N LYS A 762 -4.39 -7.36 38.64
CA LYS A 762 -5.77 -7.65 39.07
C LYS A 762 -6.78 -6.59 38.61
N GLY A 763 -6.32 -5.50 38.01
CA GLY A 763 -7.18 -4.44 37.48
C GLY A 763 -8.17 -4.96 36.42
N SER A 764 -9.33 -4.30 36.32
CA SER A 764 -10.37 -4.69 35.36
C SER A 764 -9.84 -4.73 33.92
N GLY A 765 -10.13 -5.81 33.20
CA GLY A 765 -9.68 -6.07 31.82
C GLY A 765 -8.22 -6.53 31.66
N CYS A 766 -7.43 -6.60 32.73
CA CYS A 766 -5.98 -6.80 32.61
C CYS A 766 -5.54 -8.18 32.10
N ASP A 767 -6.28 -9.27 32.38
CA ASP A 767 -5.98 -10.60 31.79
C ASP A 767 -5.97 -10.57 30.26
N THR A 768 -6.92 -9.86 29.64
CA THR A 768 -7.02 -9.77 28.18
C THR A 768 -5.86 -8.97 27.56
N ILE A 769 -5.27 -8.04 28.31
CA ILE A 769 -4.13 -7.22 27.88
C ILE A 769 -2.81 -7.96 28.09
N LEU A 770 -2.63 -8.63 29.23
CA LEU A 770 -1.38 -9.32 29.58
C LEU A 770 -1.24 -10.69 28.91
N ASN A 771 -2.37 -11.39 28.72
CA ASN A 771 -2.48 -12.76 28.19
C ASN A 771 -3.39 -12.83 26.94
N PRO A 772 -3.18 -12.02 25.87
CA PRO A 772 -4.06 -11.97 24.72
C PRO A 772 -4.06 -13.28 23.93
N LYS A 773 -5.26 -13.78 23.61
CA LYS A 773 -5.49 -15.14 23.08
C LYS A 773 -5.52 -15.18 21.55
N PHE A 774 -4.36 -15.06 20.91
CA PHE A 774 -4.21 -15.25 19.47
C PHE A 774 -4.33 -16.74 19.06
N LYS A 775 -4.87 -17.01 17.87
CA LYS A 775 -5.07 -18.38 17.36
C LYS A 775 -3.71 -18.99 16.99
N SER A 776 -3.21 -19.93 17.78
CA SER A 776 -1.93 -20.61 17.47
C SER A 776 -2.04 -21.46 16.19
N ARG A 777 -0.96 -21.48 15.38
CA ARG A 777 -0.86 -22.23 14.11
C ARG A 777 -1.24 -23.71 14.22
N GLN A 778 -1.14 -24.33 15.40
CA GLN A 778 -1.46 -25.75 15.61
C GLN A 778 -2.95 -26.08 15.37
N ASN A 779 -3.87 -25.17 15.71
CA ASN A 779 -5.31 -25.44 15.57
C ASN A 779 -5.82 -25.26 14.12
N ALA A 780 -5.16 -24.44 13.30
CA ALA A 780 -5.53 -24.21 11.90
C ALA A 780 -5.55 -25.50 11.06
N LYS A 781 -4.64 -26.46 11.36
CA LYS A 781 -4.58 -27.76 10.67
C LYS A 781 -5.84 -28.62 10.83
N LYS A 782 -6.63 -28.45 11.90
CA LYS A 782 -7.89 -29.22 12.07
C LYS A 782 -9.04 -28.65 11.24
N THR A 783 -9.13 -27.33 11.08
CA THR A 783 -10.18 -26.70 10.27
C THR A 783 -9.96 -26.91 8.76
N GLN A 784 -8.70 -27.09 8.34
CA GLN A 784 -8.33 -27.30 6.93
C GLN A 784 -8.77 -28.65 6.33
N VAL A 785 -9.17 -29.64 7.13
CA VAL A 785 -9.58 -30.96 6.60
C VAL A 785 -10.91 -30.88 5.84
N ASN A 786 -11.86 -30.06 6.31
CA ASN A 786 -13.20 -29.99 5.74
C ASN A 786 -13.36 -28.92 4.63
N ASN A 787 -12.39 -28.02 4.47
CA ASN A 787 -12.41 -26.98 3.43
C ASN A 787 -11.52 -27.31 2.20
N LYS A 788 -11.21 -28.60 1.97
CA LYS A 788 -10.48 -29.08 0.78
C LYS A 788 -11.34 -29.11 -0.50
N ALA A 789 -11.91 -27.96 -0.88
CA ALA A 789 -12.80 -27.87 -2.05
C ALA A 789 -12.79 -26.50 -2.76
N ARG A 790 -11.62 -25.85 -2.89
CA ARG A 790 -11.34 -24.82 -3.92
C ARG A 790 -9.82 -24.64 -4.05
N LEU A 791 -9.23 -25.41 -4.97
CA LEU A 791 -7.83 -25.29 -5.34
C LEU A 791 -7.63 -24.07 -6.23
N PHE A 792 -6.55 -23.33 -6.00
CA PHE A 792 -5.97 -22.45 -7.00
C PHE A 792 -4.90 -23.24 -7.74
N THR A 793 -4.90 -23.15 -9.06
CA THR A 793 -3.87 -23.70 -9.96
C THR A 793 -3.47 -22.60 -10.92
N ASP A 794 -2.16 -22.30 -10.91
CA ASP A 794 -1.33 -21.87 -12.03
C ASP A 794 -1.90 -20.80 -13.00
N ASP A 795 -1.37 -19.58 -12.88
CA ASP A 795 -1.41 -18.49 -13.87
C ASP A 795 0.03 -17.90 -13.91
N GLU A 796 0.92 -18.42 -14.77
CA GLU A 796 2.33 -17.94 -14.88
C GLU A 796 2.47 -16.54 -15.55
N ASP A 797 1.35 -15.94 -15.99
CA ASP A 797 1.29 -14.78 -16.89
C ASP A 797 1.07 -13.41 -16.20
N GLN A 798 1.23 -13.30 -14.86
CA GLN A 798 0.92 -12.06 -14.12
C GLN A 798 2.10 -11.09 -13.90
N ASP A 799 3.34 -11.46 -14.23
CA ASP A 799 4.56 -10.70 -13.88
C ASP A 799 4.77 -9.36 -14.64
N ASN A 800 3.75 -8.84 -15.33
CA ASN A 800 3.76 -7.47 -15.89
C ASN A 800 2.60 -6.56 -15.43
N VAL A 801 1.72 -7.01 -14.53
CA VAL A 801 0.99 -6.08 -13.66
C VAL A 801 1.87 -5.84 -12.44
N ASP A 802 2.91 -5.03 -12.62
CA ASP A 802 3.67 -4.51 -11.48
C ASP A 802 2.70 -3.77 -10.54
N PHE A 803 2.85 -3.94 -9.23
CA PHE A 803 1.99 -3.25 -8.28
C PHE A 803 2.73 -1.97 -7.74
N ASP A 804 2.39 -0.74 -8.25
CA ASP A 804 2.66 0.71 -7.85
C ASP A 804 1.53 1.63 -7.21
N GLY A 805 0.17 1.41 -7.26
CA GLY A 805 -0.86 2.03 -6.35
C GLY A 805 -2.13 1.24 -5.86
N MET A 806 -2.06 0.31 -4.88
CA MET A 806 -3.09 -0.19 -3.91
C MET A 806 -2.41 -0.97 -2.75
N TYR A 807 -1.65 -0.29 -1.88
CA TYR A 807 -0.36 -0.86 -1.44
C TYR A 807 0.43 -1.32 -2.69
N GLU A 808 0.42 -0.38 -3.66
CA GLU A 808 0.99 -0.40 -5.02
C GLU A 808 0.15 -1.33 -6.07
N SER A 809 -0.24 -1.44 -7.43
CA SER A 809 -0.55 -1.00 -8.92
C SER A 809 0.19 -0.15 -10.10
N ARG A 810 0.57 -0.72 -11.29
CA ARG A 810 0.92 -0.16 -12.69
C ARG A 810 0.15 -0.89 -13.86
N PRO A 811 0.38 -0.79 -15.23
CA PRO A 811 1.64 -0.98 -16.07
C PRO A 811 1.94 -0.05 -17.33
N ARG A 812 3.11 -0.25 -17.97
CA ARG A 812 3.93 0.70 -18.81
C ARG A 812 3.58 0.99 -20.31
N ASP A 813 3.77 2.23 -20.82
CA ASP A 813 4.44 2.65 -22.11
C ASP A 813 3.78 3.85 -22.87
N VAL A 814 4.62 4.75 -23.43
CA VAL A 814 4.57 5.43 -24.77
C VAL A 814 5.65 6.53 -24.84
N ARG A 815 6.44 6.52 -25.91
CA ARG A 815 7.56 7.44 -26.25
C ARG A 815 7.16 8.92 -26.38
N PHE A 816 8.02 9.82 -25.92
CA PHE A 816 8.29 11.15 -26.54
C PHE A 816 9.76 11.59 -26.27
N ASN A 817 10.20 12.68 -26.89
CA ASN A 817 11.61 13.13 -26.89
C ASN A 817 11.98 13.93 -25.64
N TYR A 818 13.24 13.79 -25.21
CA TYR A 818 13.95 14.77 -24.39
C TYR A 818 15.00 15.44 -25.27
N GLU A 819 14.96 16.77 -25.40
CA GLU A 819 16.08 17.55 -25.95
C GLU A 819 16.56 18.55 -24.90
N HIS A 820 17.85 18.41 -24.56
CA HIS A 820 18.77 19.41 -24.01
C HIS A 820 18.28 20.38 -22.91
N TYR A 821 18.74 20.09 -21.69
CA TYR A 821 19.29 21.12 -20.81
C TYR A 821 20.80 20.86 -20.67
N ASP A 822 21.60 21.78 -21.19
CA ASP A 822 23.00 22.01 -20.78
C ASP A 822 23.03 23.11 -19.70
#